data_AF-A0A4Q6JFG9-F1
#
_entry.id   AF-A0A4Q6JFG9-F1
#
_cell.length_a   1.000
_cell.length_b   1.000
_cell.length_c   1.000
_cell.angle_alpha   90.00
_cell.angle_beta   90.00
_cell.angle_gamma   90.00
#
_symmetry.space_group_name_H-M   'P 1'
#
loop_
_entity.id
_entity.type
_entity.pdbx_description
1 polymer ?
#
loop_
_entity_poly.entity_id
_entity_poly.type
_entity_poly.pdbx_seq_one_letter_code
_entity_poly.pdbx_strand_id
1 'polypeptide(L)'
;MDSVEASLLKQQAEMLAEFSSKQTVRAVEFEPFETDKFIVPEYEGAKSQIVTLEDLESHEKRLIFSALYAANYITFVLDEGTSGNRQALSYTVPKFMSYLNALKVDQLNRVNILKCFESYRVKNDGVKTQSTGMIELIRLINKALNYVPFGNELLASDDYKYLDLLSKNKPAASDDSDQTTLTDYFGFHSWLRRDDIGVGSQLYQRAGSPKLLMRSFQITISSALIEINKAKHALIDLFHKKKVKPNYFPAKLIRPHLDNYSGGRKSKQFRVDEAAFKNTTLNNQREFFEKLRNLLTGITADSIINTALESLIFSQCVEEAHQFAKDEFWDGGKIAAQTTKISNKRVTVFRQVTDYSLLFNPDFIQELVEYSSERHKKIPISKGENYLFALLMSYQTVPYNDLFKIKLSDLRFSKRQTGEVTQIESDYFKSRSKSYHDLETVEGNSLLGTSILAFLNDRTDRLKVDCKLIDNDGSLQSKMGRTASISLFFKFLGKFCIRDVINTHLSKEKVSPVFIECVVGICEKGIRKENYERKNTNWLLNCETPTVTRIFSSEAVKNSRVHSQSDNFDPSRITNYNSHTNEAERTNYRTEDNQTWIDNCGKITRTVMNDISLNVLRPSKSEVSEYNTTIESALQAIKLRADNTLALLKVVTGKSNGKVNGLGFLVSNEGSEGSLPDNIYLVDSPETVLKLLHYLGELERSHQKIFQRAPEYLFLEALPTAEWIETVLSNRLFSKETVIEGQKLYKKYKKDLPPIFTAFTGGY
;
A
#
# COMPACT_ATOMS: atom_id res chain seq x y z
N MET A 1 -47.09 -58.41 23.04
CA MET A 1 -46.87 -57.15 22.30
C MET A 1 -48.24 -56.61 21.98
N ASP A 2 -48.64 -55.63 22.78
CA ASP A 2 -49.99 -55.10 22.85
C ASP A 2 -50.36 -54.31 21.59
N SER A 3 -51.64 -54.34 21.20
CA SER A 3 -52.13 -53.71 19.95
C SER A 3 -51.88 -52.20 19.88
N VAL A 4 -51.53 -51.57 21.01
CA VAL A 4 -51.15 -50.16 21.12
C VAL A 4 -49.73 -49.93 20.60
N GLU A 5 -48.81 -50.87 20.83
CA GLU A 5 -47.40 -50.78 20.41
C GLU A 5 -47.26 -50.95 18.89
N ALA A 6 -48.05 -51.87 18.31
CA ALA A 6 -48.15 -52.03 16.85
C ALA A 6 -48.79 -50.81 16.16
N SER A 7 -49.79 -50.19 16.81
CA SER A 7 -50.42 -48.96 16.32
C SER A 7 -49.48 -47.75 16.38
N LEU A 8 -48.67 -47.64 17.43
CA LEU A 8 -47.67 -46.58 17.60
C LEU A 8 -46.54 -46.72 16.58
N LEU A 9 -46.04 -47.94 16.33
CA LEU A 9 -45.02 -48.20 15.31
C LEU A 9 -45.54 -47.89 13.90
N LYS A 10 -46.80 -48.21 13.62
CA LYS A 10 -47.44 -47.88 12.34
C LYS A 10 -47.63 -46.37 12.16
N GLN A 11 -48.07 -45.67 13.20
CA GLN A 11 -48.16 -44.21 13.20
C GLN A 11 -46.78 -43.54 13.07
N GLN A 12 -45.74 -44.08 13.71
CA GLN A 12 -44.37 -43.59 13.54
C GLN A 12 -43.87 -43.78 12.11
N ALA A 13 -44.15 -44.94 11.49
CA ALA A 13 -43.79 -45.22 10.10
C ALA A 13 -44.55 -44.31 9.13
N GLU A 14 -45.83 -44.05 9.37
CA GLU A 14 -46.66 -43.13 8.57
C GLU A 14 -46.21 -41.67 8.74
N MET A 15 -45.89 -41.22 9.97
CA MET A 15 -45.34 -39.88 10.22
C MET A 15 -43.95 -39.70 9.60
N LEU A 16 -43.09 -40.72 9.65
CA LEU A 16 -41.79 -40.70 8.98
C LEU A 16 -41.94 -40.65 7.46
N ALA A 17 -42.86 -41.45 6.88
CA ALA A 17 -43.14 -41.41 5.45
C ALA A 17 -43.73 -40.06 5.01
N GLU A 18 -44.60 -39.45 5.81
CA GLU A 18 -45.17 -38.12 5.54
C GLU A 18 -44.10 -37.02 5.68
N PHE A 19 -43.22 -37.10 6.68
CA PHE A 19 -42.07 -36.20 6.86
C PHE A 19 -41.08 -36.32 5.69
N SER A 20 -40.77 -37.54 5.25
CA SER A 20 -39.96 -37.81 4.06
C SER A 20 -40.61 -37.35 2.76
N SER A 21 -41.94 -37.43 2.62
CA SER A 21 -42.67 -36.95 1.44
C SER A 21 -42.75 -35.42 1.34
N LYS A 22 -42.60 -34.71 2.47
CA LYS A 22 -42.60 -33.24 2.55
C LYS A 22 -41.19 -32.64 2.40
N GLN A 23 -40.13 -33.46 2.42
CA GLN A 23 -38.79 -33.04 2.05
C GLN A 23 -38.62 -33.08 0.52
N THR A 24 -38.65 -31.91 -0.12
CA THR A 24 -38.43 -31.75 -1.58
C THR A 24 -37.01 -32.09 -2.06
N VAL A 25 -36.11 -32.53 -1.18
CA VAL A 25 -34.76 -32.97 -1.49
C VAL A 25 -34.47 -34.20 -0.63
N ARG A 26 -34.29 -35.38 -1.25
CA ARG A 26 -33.77 -36.56 -0.56
C ARG A 26 -32.43 -36.19 0.06
N ALA A 27 -32.17 -36.61 1.30
CA ALA A 27 -30.83 -36.56 1.88
C ALA A 27 -29.86 -37.19 0.88
N VAL A 28 -28.80 -36.47 0.50
CA VAL A 28 -27.77 -37.01 -0.39
C VAL A 28 -27.12 -38.16 0.37
N GLU A 29 -27.38 -39.39 -0.08
CA GLU A 29 -26.78 -40.58 0.50
C GLU A 29 -25.26 -40.50 0.31
N PHE A 30 -24.53 -40.71 1.41
CA PHE A 30 -23.08 -40.61 1.42
C PHE A 30 -22.47 -41.92 0.94
N GLU A 31 -22.28 -42.04 -0.38
CA GLU A 31 -21.76 -43.24 -1.04
C GLU A 31 -20.44 -42.95 -1.78
N PRO A 32 -19.32 -42.83 -1.05
CA PRO A 32 -18.06 -42.32 -1.60
C PRO A 32 -17.38 -43.26 -2.60
N PHE A 33 -17.70 -44.56 -2.58
CA PHE A 33 -17.09 -45.57 -3.46
C PHE A 33 -17.95 -45.98 -4.66
N GLU A 34 -19.25 -45.71 -4.60
CA GLU A 34 -20.23 -45.98 -5.68
C GLU A 34 -20.41 -44.77 -6.61
N THR A 35 -19.82 -43.62 -6.24
CA THR A 35 -19.89 -42.38 -7.01
C THR A 35 -18.68 -42.22 -7.92
N ASP A 36 -18.91 -41.91 -9.19
CA ASP A 36 -17.88 -41.57 -10.20
C ASP A 36 -17.81 -40.05 -10.50
N LYS A 37 -18.78 -39.28 -10.02
CA LYS A 37 -18.86 -37.82 -10.22
C LYS A 37 -19.53 -37.10 -9.06
N PHE A 38 -19.07 -35.90 -8.74
CA PHE A 38 -19.75 -35.03 -7.78
C PHE A 38 -19.79 -33.58 -8.22
N ILE A 39 -20.77 -32.85 -7.70
CA ILE A 39 -20.96 -31.43 -8.00
C ILE A 39 -20.27 -30.60 -6.93
N VAL A 40 -19.43 -29.68 -7.39
CA VAL A 40 -18.93 -28.57 -6.59
C VAL A 40 -19.84 -27.36 -6.85
N PRO A 41 -20.53 -26.82 -5.84
CA PRO A 41 -21.41 -25.66 -5.99
C PRO A 41 -20.66 -24.39 -6.42
N GLU A 42 -21.41 -23.38 -6.88
CA GLU A 42 -20.88 -22.05 -7.17
C GLU A 42 -20.36 -21.40 -5.88
N TYR A 43 -19.12 -20.89 -5.91
CA TYR A 43 -18.49 -20.24 -4.75
C TYR A 43 -17.51 -19.15 -5.20
N GLU A 44 -17.64 -17.94 -4.62
CA GLU A 44 -16.76 -16.77 -4.83
C GLU A 44 -16.30 -16.51 -6.28
N GLY A 45 -17.23 -16.58 -7.24
CA GLY A 45 -16.96 -16.30 -8.65
C GLY A 45 -16.47 -17.49 -9.47
N ALA A 46 -16.27 -18.66 -8.85
CA ALA A 46 -16.14 -19.93 -9.55
C ALA A 46 -17.55 -20.49 -9.86
N LYS A 47 -17.81 -20.79 -11.13
CA LYS A 47 -19.05 -21.47 -11.55
C LYS A 47 -19.12 -22.86 -10.95
N SER A 48 -20.33 -23.36 -10.73
CA SER A 48 -20.54 -24.77 -10.36
C SER A 48 -19.94 -25.70 -11.41
N GLN A 49 -19.26 -26.75 -10.97
CA GLN A 49 -18.51 -27.68 -11.80
C GLN A 49 -18.81 -29.12 -11.39
N ILE A 50 -18.81 -30.01 -12.38
CA ILE A 50 -18.89 -31.46 -12.18
C ILE A 50 -17.46 -32.00 -12.20
N VAL A 51 -17.08 -32.67 -11.13
CA VAL A 51 -15.80 -33.35 -10.98
C VAL A 51 -16.04 -34.83 -11.21
N THR A 52 -15.32 -35.43 -12.16
CA THR A 52 -15.53 -36.82 -12.61
C THR A 52 -14.24 -37.62 -12.54
N LEU A 53 -14.33 -38.89 -12.13
CA LEU A 53 -13.28 -39.89 -12.26
C LEU A 53 -13.51 -40.70 -13.55
N GLU A 54 -12.54 -40.69 -14.46
CA GLU A 54 -12.66 -41.39 -15.76
C GLU A 54 -12.16 -42.84 -15.70
N ASP A 55 -11.21 -43.12 -14.80
CA ASP A 55 -10.57 -44.43 -14.65
C ASP A 55 -11.06 -45.10 -13.35
N LEU A 56 -12.03 -46.00 -13.51
CA LEU A 56 -12.63 -46.78 -12.43
C LEU A 56 -11.84 -48.06 -12.11
N GLU A 57 -10.84 -48.42 -12.90
CA GLU A 57 -10.05 -49.64 -12.70
C GLU A 57 -8.90 -49.41 -11.71
N SER A 58 -8.36 -48.19 -11.64
CA SER A 58 -7.31 -47.84 -10.68
C SER A 58 -7.86 -47.68 -9.26
N HIS A 59 -7.48 -48.60 -8.36
CA HIS A 59 -7.81 -48.54 -6.93
C HIS A 59 -7.33 -47.24 -6.28
N GLU A 60 -6.10 -46.81 -6.55
CA GLU A 60 -5.53 -45.58 -6.00
C GLU A 60 -6.32 -44.33 -6.42
N LYS A 61 -6.70 -44.23 -7.70
CA LYS A 61 -7.47 -43.08 -8.19
C LYS A 61 -8.86 -43.04 -7.57
N ARG A 62 -9.54 -44.18 -7.47
CA ARG A 62 -10.84 -44.30 -6.78
C ARG A 62 -10.74 -43.82 -5.35
N LEU A 63 -9.74 -44.31 -4.61
CA LEU A 63 -9.56 -43.96 -3.21
C LEU A 63 -9.31 -42.46 -2.99
N ILE A 64 -8.46 -41.83 -3.84
CA ILE A 64 -8.21 -40.39 -3.78
C ILE A 64 -9.48 -39.60 -4.14
N PHE A 65 -10.21 -40.03 -5.17
CA PHE A 65 -11.47 -39.40 -5.57
C PHE A 65 -12.51 -39.46 -4.45
N SER A 66 -12.68 -40.63 -3.83
CA SER A 66 -13.58 -40.85 -2.70
C SER A 66 -13.25 -39.95 -1.50
N ALA A 67 -11.96 -39.72 -1.22
CA ALA A 67 -11.54 -38.78 -0.18
C ALA A 67 -11.90 -37.32 -0.53
N LEU A 68 -11.72 -36.90 -1.79
CA LEU A 68 -12.10 -35.56 -2.23
C LEU A 68 -13.63 -35.37 -2.26
N TYR A 69 -14.38 -36.41 -2.62
CA TYR A 69 -15.83 -36.43 -2.50
C TYR A 69 -16.28 -36.31 -1.05
N ALA A 70 -15.67 -37.05 -0.13
CA ALA A 70 -15.95 -36.92 1.30
C ALA A 70 -15.68 -35.50 1.80
N ALA A 71 -14.57 -34.89 1.42
CA ALA A 71 -14.27 -33.50 1.75
C ALA A 71 -15.30 -32.52 1.17
N ASN A 72 -15.82 -32.77 -0.04
CA ASN A 72 -16.90 -32.00 -0.67
C ASN A 72 -18.22 -32.16 0.10
N TYR A 73 -18.59 -33.39 0.45
CA TYR A 73 -19.78 -33.71 1.23
C TYR A 73 -19.80 -32.98 2.57
N ILE A 74 -18.70 -33.09 3.34
CA ILE A 74 -18.57 -32.40 4.62
C ILE A 74 -18.65 -30.87 4.45
N THR A 75 -18.07 -30.34 3.37
CA THR A 75 -17.97 -28.88 3.18
C THR A 75 -19.27 -28.24 2.68
N PHE A 76 -20.00 -28.90 1.77
CA PHE A 76 -21.16 -28.33 1.09
C PHE A 76 -22.49 -28.99 1.44
N VAL A 77 -22.50 -30.27 1.84
CA VAL A 77 -23.73 -30.99 2.24
C VAL A 77 -23.96 -30.86 3.74
N LEU A 78 -22.91 -31.07 4.56
CA LEU A 78 -22.99 -30.87 6.01
C LEU A 78 -22.71 -29.43 6.44
N ASP A 79 -22.24 -28.58 5.52
CA ASP A 79 -21.87 -27.17 5.75
C ASP A 79 -20.76 -26.94 6.79
N GLU A 80 -19.93 -27.95 7.07
CA GLU A 80 -18.85 -27.92 8.08
C GLU A 80 -17.48 -27.52 7.50
N GLY A 81 -17.46 -26.84 6.35
CA GLY A 81 -16.23 -26.39 5.70
C GLY A 81 -15.81 -24.96 6.08
N THR A 82 -14.51 -24.65 6.01
CA THR A 82 -14.03 -23.27 6.04
C THR A 82 -14.13 -22.62 4.65
N SER A 83 -14.03 -21.29 4.56
CA SER A 83 -13.92 -20.58 3.27
C SER A 83 -12.77 -21.12 2.42
N GLY A 84 -11.64 -21.44 3.05
CA GLY A 84 -10.49 -22.06 2.39
C GLY A 84 -10.80 -23.44 1.80
N ASN A 85 -11.62 -24.27 2.46
CA ASN A 85 -12.03 -25.57 1.92
C ASN A 85 -12.92 -25.40 0.68
N ARG A 86 -13.91 -24.50 0.76
CA ARG A 86 -14.80 -24.18 -0.37
C ARG A 86 -13.99 -23.69 -1.57
N GLN A 87 -13.03 -22.77 -1.36
CA GLN A 87 -12.15 -22.27 -2.41
C GLN A 87 -11.28 -23.38 -3.02
N ALA A 88 -10.70 -24.27 -2.21
CA ALA A 88 -9.89 -25.38 -2.68
C ALA A 88 -10.70 -26.37 -3.54
N LEU A 89 -11.93 -26.70 -3.11
CA LEU A 89 -12.85 -27.55 -3.86
C LEU A 89 -13.26 -26.91 -5.20
N SER A 90 -13.42 -25.59 -5.26
CA SER A 90 -13.82 -24.88 -6.48
C SER A 90 -12.68 -24.65 -7.48
N TYR A 91 -11.45 -24.44 -7.02
CA TYR A 91 -10.33 -24.04 -7.90
C TYR A 91 -9.20 -25.06 -8.03
N THR A 92 -8.93 -25.83 -6.98
CA THR A 92 -7.79 -26.76 -6.93
C THR A 92 -8.20 -28.17 -7.33
N VAL A 93 -9.29 -28.68 -6.76
CA VAL A 93 -9.77 -30.05 -7.02
C VAL A 93 -10.07 -30.33 -8.49
N PRO A 94 -10.74 -29.44 -9.25
CA PRO A 94 -10.99 -29.70 -10.68
C PRO A 94 -9.69 -29.84 -11.49
N LYS A 95 -8.68 -29.01 -11.20
CA LYS A 95 -7.36 -29.10 -11.85
C LYS A 95 -6.63 -30.38 -11.48
N PHE A 96 -6.67 -30.75 -10.20
CA PHE A 96 -6.07 -31.99 -9.73
C PHE A 96 -6.73 -33.22 -10.34
N MET A 97 -8.06 -33.23 -10.45
CA MET A 97 -8.79 -34.35 -11.04
C MET A 97 -8.53 -34.48 -12.54
N SER A 98 -8.43 -33.37 -13.27
CA SER A 98 -7.99 -33.39 -14.67
C SER A 98 -6.59 -34.00 -14.82
N TYR A 99 -5.67 -33.66 -13.93
CA TYR A 99 -4.33 -34.28 -13.89
C TYR A 99 -4.38 -35.77 -13.52
N LEU A 100 -5.16 -36.13 -12.49
CA LEU A 100 -5.25 -37.51 -11.98
C LEU A 100 -5.86 -38.46 -13.02
N ASN A 101 -6.87 -38.00 -13.78
CA ASN A 101 -7.46 -38.79 -14.86
C ASN A 101 -6.42 -39.09 -15.96
N ALA A 102 -5.61 -38.10 -16.34
CA ALA A 102 -4.54 -38.25 -17.33
C ALA A 102 -3.31 -39.05 -16.83
N LEU A 103 -3.16 -39.23 -15.51
CA LEU A 103 -2.01 -39.91 -14.92
C LEU A 103 -2.14 -41.43 -15.05
N LYS A 104 -1.12 -42.10 -15.57
CA LYS A 104 -1.00 -43.57 -15.48
C LYS A 104 -0.32 -43.92 -14.16
N VAL A 105 -1.05 -44.56 -13.24
CA VAL A 105 -0.51 -44.93 -11.92
C VAL A 105 0.33 -46.20 -12.04
N ASP A 106 1.52 -46.19 -11.44
CA ASP A 106 2.44 -47.31 -11.36
C ASP A 106 3.00 -47.47 -9.93
N GLN A 107 3.79 -48.52 -9.69
CA GLN A 107 4.33 -48.82 -8.36
C GLN A 107 5.27 -47.73 -7.81
N LEU A 108 5.90 -46.92 -8.68
CA LEU A 108 6.85 -45.88 -8.28
C LEU A 108 6.15 -44.54 -8.01
N ASN A 109 5.17 -44.19 -8.84
CA ASN A 109 4.49 -42.90 -8.75
C ASN A 109 3.32 -42.90 -7.77
N ARG A 110 2.77 -44.07 -7.41
CA ARG A 110 1.57 -44.17 -6.55
C ARG A 110 1.70 -43.49 -5.18
N VAL A 111 2.90 -43.44 -4.60
CA VAL A 111 3.14 -42.78 -3.30
C VAL A 111 3.43 -41.28 -3.45
N ASN A 112 3.76 -40.83 -4.66
CA ASN A 112 4.20 -39.47 -4.98
C ASN A 112 3.20 -38.71 -5.86
N ILE A 113 1.95 -39.18 -5.99
CA ILE A 113 0.94 -38.57 -6.88
C ILE A 113 0.79 -37.06 -6.62
N LEU A 114 0.71 -36.65 -5.35
CA LEU A 114 0.62 -35.21 -5.00
C LEU A 114 1.88 -34.43 -5.36
N LYS A 115 3.05 -35.05 -5.26
CA LYS A 115 4.34 -34.46 -5.65
C LYS A 115 4.51 -34.35 -7.16
N CYS A 116 4.05 -35.34 -7.90
CA CYS A 116 4.01 -35.30 -9.35
C CYS A 116 3.03 -34.21 -9.83
N PHE A 117 1.88 -34.03 -9.15
CA PHE A 117 0.98 -32.92 -9.41
C PHE A 117 1.60 -31.56 -9.10
N GLU A 118 2.26 -31.40 -7.94
CA GLU A 118 2.98 -30.17 -7.57
C GLU A 118 4.01 -29.81 -8.65
N SER A 119 4.80 -30.79 -9.10
CA SER A 119 5.78 -30.61 -10.17
C SER A 119 5.15 -30.27 -11.52
N TYR A 120 4.02 -30.90 -11.86
CA TYR A 120 3.26 -30.62 -13.08
C TYR A 120 2.75 -29.18 -13.10
N ARG A 121 2.15 -28.71 -12.00
CA ARG A 121 1.64 -27.33 -11.90
C ARG A 121 2.76 -26.30 -12.08
N VAL A 122 3.94 -26.54 -11.50
CA VAL A 122 5.09 -25.63 -11.69
C VAL A 122 5.56 -25.62 -13.15
N LYS A 123 5.76 -26.80 -13.75
CA LYS A 123 6.34 -26.92 -15.10
C LYS A 123 5.38 -26.57 -16.23
N ASN A 124 4.12 -26.94 -16.11
CA ASN A 124 3.13 -26.86 -17.18
C ASN A 124 2.22 -25.64 -17.03
N ASP A 125 1.84 -25.27 -15.80
CA ASP A 125 0.96 -24.11 -15.57
C ASP A 125 1.75 -22.84 -15.21
N GLY A 126 3.06 -22.94 -14.99
CA GLY A 126 3.92 -21.81 -14.64
C GLY A 126 3.59 -21.15 -13.30
N VAL A 127 2.99 -21.90 -12.37
CA VAL A 127 2.65 -21.37 -11.03
C VAL A 127 3.83 -21.52 -10.06
N LYS A 128 3.95 -20.58 -9.12
CA LYS A 128 4.91 -20.68 -8.00
C LYS A 128 4.63 -21.92 -7.15
N THR A 129 5.67 -22.48 -6.51
CA THR A 129 5.59 -23.73 -5.70
C THR A 129 4.51 -23.68 -4.62
N GLN A 130 4.31 -22.53 -3.97
CA GLN A 130 3.25 -22.30 -2.96
C GLN A 130 1.83 -22.19 -3.53
N SER A 131 1.66 -22.06 -4.85
CA SER A 131 0.38 -21.85 -5.54
C SER A 131 -0.09 -23.07 -6.34
N THR A 132 0.59 -24.21 -6.16
CA THR A 132 0.29 -25.48 -6.85
C THR A 132 -1.01 -26.12 -6.37
N GLY A 133 -1.47 -25.81 -5.16
CA GLY A 133 -2.64 -26.43 -4.55
C GLY A 133 -2.34 -27.67 -3.70
N MET A 134 -1.06 -28.04 -3.52
CA MET A 134 -0.67 -29.23 -2.77
C MET A 134 -1.08 -29.17 -1.29
N ILE A 135 -0.91 -28.01 -0.64
CA ILE A 135 -1.30 -27.80 0.77
C ILE A 135 -2.81 -27.96 0.92
N GLU A 136 -3.57 -27.42 -0.02
CA GLU A 136 -5.02 -27.50 -0.05
C GLU A 136 -5.50 -28.94 -0.21
N LEU A 137 -4.89 -29.73 -1.10
CA LEU A 137 -5.21 -31.14 -1.30
C LEU A 137 -4.91 -31.96 -0.04
N ILE A 138 -3.74 -31.77 0.59
CA ILE A 138 -3.39 -32.42 1.86
C ILE A 138 -4.43 -32.08 2.94
N ARG A 139 -4.85 -30.82 3.03
CA ARG A 139 -5.86 -30.39 3.99
C ARG A 139 -7.21 -31.05 3.74
N LEU A 140 -7.63 -31.19 2.48
CA LEU A 140 -8.88 -31.86 2.11
C LEU A 140 -8.84 -33.37 2.40
N ILE A 141 -7.74 -34.05 2.09
CA ILE A 141 -7.53 -35.47 2.42
C ILE A 141 -7.57 -35.67 3.94
N ASN A 142 -6.87 -34.83 4.72
CA ASN A 142 -6.92 -34.90 6.19
C ASN A 142 -8.34 -34.63 6.71
N LYS A 143 -9.10 -33.71 6.10
CA LYS A 143 -10.49 -33.47 6.48
C LYS A 143 -11.37 -34.71 6.23
N ALA A 144 -11.14 -35.42 5.13
CA ALA A 144 -11.83 -36.67 4.84
C ALA A 144 -11.45 -37.78 5.83
N LEU A 145 -10.16 -37.96 6.11
CA LEU A 145 -9.67 -38.97 7.07
C LEU A 145 -10.17 -38.75 8.50
N ASN A 146 -10.39 -37.49 8.90
CA ASN A 146 -10.93 -37.14 10.21
C ASN A 146 -12.46 -37.28 10.29
N TYR A 147 -13.14 -37.53 9.18
CA TYR A 147 -14.59 -37.76 9.17
C TYR A 147 -14.86 -39.23 9.44
N VAL A 148 -15.34 -39.53 10.65
CA VAL A 148 -15.51 -40.90 11.18
C VAL A 148 -16.22 -41.84 10.19
N PRO A 149 -17.36 -41.46 9.55
CA PRO A 149 -18.03 -42.35 8.61
C PRO A 149 -17.18 -42.73 7.40
N PHE A 150 -16.27 -41.86 6.96
CA PHE A 150 -15.33 -42.18 5.89
C PHE A 150 -14.08 -42.86 6.43
N GLY A 151 -13.30 -42.15 7.24
CA GLY A 151 -11.95 -42.56 7.64
C GLY A 151 -11.88 -43.78 8.54
N ASN A 152 -12.85 -43.94 9.45
CA ASN A 152 -12.81 -45.01 10.46
C ASN A 152 -13.73 -46.18 10.13
N GLU A 153 -14.88 -45.91 9.52
CA GLU A 153 -15.93 -46.91 9.30
C GLU A 153 -15.90 -47.53 7.90
N LEU A 154 -15.62 -46.74 6.86
CA LEU A 154 -15.65 -47.21 5.46
C LEU A 154 -14.29 -47.63 4.91
N LEU A 155 -13.18 -47.02 5.36
CA LEU A 155 -11.84 -47.34 4.84
C LEU A 155 -11.28 -48.65 5.43
N ALA A 156 -10.74 -49.50 4.57
CA ALA A 156 -9.87 -50.58 5.00
C ALA A 156 -8.57 -50.01 5.62
N SER A 157 -7.93 -50.78 6.51
CA SER A 157 -6.71 -50.30 7.20
C SER A 157 -5.59 -49.89 6.24
N ASP A 158 -5.44 -50.57 5.11
CA ASP A 158 -4.38 -50.26 4.14
C ASP A 158 -4.73 -49.04 3.28
N ASP A 159 -6.01 -48.82 3.01
CA ASP A 159 -6.51 -47.63 2.30
C ASP A 159 -6.35 -46.36 3.15
N TYR A 160 -6.67 -46.46 4.44
CA TYR A 160 -6.40 -45.38 5.40
C TYR A 160 -4.91 -45.04 5.42
N LYS A 161 -4.03 -46.05 5.58
CA LYS A 161 -2.57 -45.84 5.59
C LYS A 161 -2.07 -45.22 4.30
N TYR A 162 -2.63 -45.60 3.15
CA TYR A 162 -2.26 -45.02 1.87
C TYR A 162 -2.62 -43.54 1.77
N LEU A 163 -3.85 -43.16 2.12
CA LEU A 163 -4.27 -41.76 2.12
C LEU A 163 -3.51 -40.92 3.17
N ASP A 164 -3.27 -41.49 4.35
CA ASP A 164 -2.45 -40.87 5.40
C ASP A 164 -1.01 -40.65 4.92
N LEU A 165 -0.40 -41.63 4.23
CA LEU A 165 0.91 -41.48 3.58
C LEU A 165 0.91 -40.34 2.55
N LEU A 166 -0.11 -40.26 1.69
CA LEU A 166 -0.25 -39.17 0.73
C LEU A 166 -0.35 -37.81 1.43
N SER A 167 -1.11 -37.73 2.52
CA SER A 167 -1.29 -36.52 3.33
C SER A 167 0.01 -36.02 3.97
N LYS A 168 0.97 -36.93 4.20
CA LYS A 168 2.29 -36.63 4.79
C LYS A 168 3.34 -36.18 3.77
N ASN A 169 3.01 -36.13 2.48
CA ASN A 169 3.91 -35.59 1.47
C ASN A 169 4.26 -34.13 1.82
N LYS A 170 5.55 -33.85 2.07
CA LYS A 170 6.01 -32.51 2.45
C LYS A 170 5.96 -31.57 1.24
N PRO A 171 5.19 -30.47 1.23
CA PRO A 171 5.18 -29.52 0.11
C PRO A 171 6.58 -28.99 -0.24
N ALA A 172 6.78 -28.59 -1.49
CA ALA A 172 8.02 -27.92 -1.89
C ALA A 172 8.22 -26.64 -1.07
N ALA A 173 9.49 -26.26 -0.85
CA ALA A 173 9.79 -24.97 -0.26
C ALA A 173 9.18 -23.87 -1.13
N SER A 174 8.54 -22.89 -0.51
CA SER A 174 7.97 -21.76 -1.25
C SER A 174 9.08 -21.03 -1.98
N ASP A 175 8.79 -20.62 -3.21
CA ASP A 175 9.68 -19.75 -3.97
C ASP A 175 9.85 -18.45 -3.19
N ASP A 176 11.04 -17.86 -3.26
CA ASP A 176 11.30 -16.56 -2.65
C ASP A 176 10.25 -15.55 -3.13
N SER A 177 9.64 -14.85 -2.18
CA SER A 177 8.65 -13.84 -2.51
C SER A 177 9.37 -12.62 -3.06
N ASP A 178 9.20 -12.35 -4.35
CA ASP A 178 9.62 -11.07 -4.95
C ASP A 178 9.09 -9.93 -4.08
N GLN A 179 10.01 -9.13 -3.56
CA GLN A 179 9.63 -7.99 -2.75
C GLN A 179 9.01 -6.94 -3.66
N THR A 180 7.78 -6.54 -3.38
CA THR A 180 7.18 -5.40 -4.06
C THR A 180 7.51 -4.11 -3.33
N THR A 181 7.92 -3.08 -4.04
CA THR A 181 8.12 -1.71 -3.54
C THR A 181 7.14 -0.73 -4.21
N LEU A 182 7.02 0.49 -3.66
CA LEU A 182 6.32 1.58 -4.35
C LEU A 182 6.98 1.95 -5.68
N THR A 183 8.30 1.81 -5.79
CA THR A 183 9.01 2.05 -7.05
C THR A 183 8.60 1.04 -8.11
N ASP A 184 8.46 -0.25 -7.75
CA ASP A 184 7.93 -1.27 -8.68
C ASP A 184 6.47 -1.00 -9.04
N TYR A 185 5.67 -0.59 -8.06
CA TYR A 185 4.28 -0.22 -8.27
C TYR A 185 4.16 0.93 -9.29
N PHE A 186 4.96 1.99 -9.16
CA PHE A 186 4.96 3.07 -10.16
C PHE A 186 5.64 2.64 -11.47
N GLY A 187 6.62 1.75 -11.42
CA GLY A 187 7.29 1.16 -12.57
C GLY A 187 6.35 0.41 -13.51
N PHE A 188 5.34 -0.27 -12.98
CA PHE A 188 4.26 -0.87 -13.77
C PHE A 188 3.51 0.18 -14.61
N HIS A 189 3.38 1.40 -14.10
CA HIS A 189 2.65 2.50 -14.72
C HIS A 189 3.58 3.40 -15.54
N SER A 190 4.41 2.80 -16.41
CA SER A 190 5.40 3.52 -17.22
C SER A 190 4.82 4.65 -18.09
N TRP A 191 3.52 4.57 -18.42
CA TRP A 191 2.76 5.61 -19.11
C TRP A 191 2.70 6.94 -18.33
N LEU A 192 2.91 6.92 -17.01
CA LEU A 192 3.04 8.14 -16.18
C LEU A 192 4.20 9.03 -16.62
N ARG A 193 5.21 8.48 -17.32
CA ARG A 193 6.33 9.25 -17.87
C ARG A 193 5.93 10.19 -19.00
N ARG A 194 4.82 9.93 -19.69
CA ARG A 194 4.39 10.72 -20.85
C ARG A 194 3.86 12.09 -20.39
N ASP A 195 4.15 13.14 -21.15
CA ASP A 195 3.74 14.52 -20.81
C ASP A 195 2.26 14.80 -21.18
N ASP A 196 1.70 14.08 -22.15
CA ASP A 196 0.33 14.28 -22.64
C ASP A 196 -0.74 13.66 -21.71
N ILE A 197 -0.44 12.50 -21.14
CA ILE A 197 -1.36 11.77 -20.27
C ILE A 197 -0.82 11.50 -18.87
N GLY A 198 0.48 11.50 -18.65
CA GLY A 198 1.10 11.16 -17.38
C GLY A 198 1.34 12.38 -16.49
N VAL A 199 2.32 12.25 -15.61
CA VAL A 199 2.88 13.34 -14.78
C VAL A 199 4.14 13.95 -15.40
N GLY A 200 4.53 13.45 -16.58
CA GLY A 200 5.72 13.86 -17.31
C GLY A 200 7.01 13.22 -16.83
N SER A 201 8.02 13.25 -17.71
CA SER A 201 9.26 12.48 -17.53
C SER A 201 10.05 12.93 -16.30
N GLN A 202 10.08 14.24 -16.07
CA GLN A 202 10.85 14.85 -14.98
C GLN A 202 10.34 14.43 -13.59
N LEU A 203 9.02 14.40 -13.39
CA LEU A 203 8.45 14.00 -12.10
C LEU A 203 8.48 12.48 -11.94
N TYR A 204 8.21 11.73 -13.01
CA TYR A 204 8.26 10.26 -12.99
C TYR A 204 9.64 9.71 -12.62
N GLN A 205 10.73 10.31 -13.09
CA GLN A 205 12.09 9.88 -12.73
C GLN A 205 12.35 9.91 -11.22
N ARG A 206 11.73 10.85 -10.49
CA ARG A 206 11.86 10.92 -9.02
C ARG A 206 11.16 9.77 -8.30
N ALA A 207 10.14 9.15 -8.91
CA ALA A 207 9.50 7.94 -8.37
C ALA A 207 10.44 6.72 -8.43
N GLY A 208 11.46 6.78 -9.30
CA GLY A 208 12.56 5.80 -9.36
C GLY A 208 13.52 5.87 -8.17
N SER A 209 13.53 6.95 -7.40
CA SER A 209 14.32 7.07 -6.17
C SER A 209 13.45 6.75 -4.95
N PRO A 210 13.68 5.62 -4.25
CA PRO A 210 12.95 5.31 -3.02
C PRO A 210 13.05 6.42 -1.98
N LYS A 211 14.18 7.12 -1.91
CA LYS A 211 14.40 8.23 -0.97
C LYS A 211 13.50 9.43 -1.23
N LEU A 212 13.50 9.95 -2.45
CA LEU A 212 12.65 11.09 -2.84
C LEU A 212 11.16 10.72 -2.74
N LEU A 213 10.82 9.52 -3.22
CA LEU A 213 9.45 9.03 -3.20
C LEU A 213 8.92 8.87 -1.77
N MET A 214 9.69 8.25 -0.87
CA MET A 214 9.27 8.02 0.51
C MET A 214 9.20 9.31 1.32
N ARG A 215 10.02 10.32 1.02
CA ARG A 215 9.89 11.65 1.63
C ARG A 215 8.61 12.35 1.18
N SER A 216 8.31 12.32 -0.13
CA SER A 216 7.06 12.86 -0.69
C SER A 216 5.82 12.15 -0.12
N PHE A 217 5.89 10.81 0.02
CA PHE A 217 4.89 9.98 0.67
C PHE A 217 4.64 10.42 2.12
N GLN A 218 5.69 10.47 2.95
CA GLN A 218 5.55 10.75 4.38
C GLN A 218 4.92 12.13 4.62
N ILE A 219 5.36 13.16 3.89
CA ILE A 219 4.80 14.52 4.01
C ILE A 219 3.33 14.52 3.61
N THR A 220 2.98 13.87 2.50
CA THR A 220 1.59 13.79 2.00
C THR A 220 0.68 13.12 3.03
N ILE A 221 1.03 11.92 3.49
CA ILE A 221 0.20 11.13 4.41
C ILE A 221 0.08 11.82 5.78
N SER A 222 1.19 12.37 6.30
CA SER A 222 1.18 13.06 7.60
C SER A 222 0.32 14.34 7.56
N SER A 223 0.46 15.14 6.49
CA SER A 223 -0.33 16.37 6.30
C SER A 223 -1.81 16.05 6.15
N ALA A 224 -2.15 15.02 5.36
CA ALA A 224 -3.52 14.60 5.15
C ALA A 224 -4.18 14.13 6.44
N LEU A 225 -3.46 13.35 7.27
CA LEU A 225 -3.98 12.85 8.54
C LEU A 225 -4.29 13.99 9.50
N ILE A 226 -3.37 14.96 9.63
CA ILE A 226 -3.58 16.15 10.47
C ILE A 226 -4.79 16.95 9.99
N GLU A 227 -4.91 17.19 8.69
CA GLU A 227 -5.98 18.05 8.17
C GLU A 227 -7.36 17.40 8.28
N ILE A 228 -7.47 16.08 8.01
CA ILE A 228 -8.71 15.33 8.24
C ILE A 228 -9.07 15.31 9.73
N ASN A 229 -8.08 15.15 10.61
CA ASN A 229 -8.29 15.18 12.05
C ASN A 229 -8.85 16.53 12.51
N LYS A 230 -8.26 17.65 12.06
CA LYS A 230 -8.76 19.01 12.32
C LYS A 230 -10.18 19.20 11.79
N ALA A 231 -10.47 18.75 10.57
CA ALA A 231 -11.79 18.84 9.95
C ALA A 231 -12.87 18.13 10.77
N LYS A 232 -12.56 16.95 11.31
CA LYS A 232 -13.44 16.22 12.23
C LYS A 232 -13.68 16.99 13.52
N HIS A 233 -12.63 17.49 14.17
CA HIS A 233 -12.75 18.25 15.43
C HIS A 233 -13.55 19.53 15.24
N ALA A 234 -13.38 20.25 14.13
CA ALA A 234 -14.18 21.43 13.81
C ALA A 234 -15.69 21.11 13.69
N LEU A 235 -16.05 19.93 13.16
CA LEU A 235 -17.43 19.47 13.14
C LEU A 235 -17.95 19.09 14.53
N ILE A 236 -17.14 18.43 15.36
CA ILE A 236 -17.49 18.11 16.75
C ILE A 236 -17.80 19.40 17.53
N ASP A 237 -16.92 20.39 17.44
CA ASP A 237 -17.07 21.68 18.10
C ASP A 237 -18.33 22.42 17.60
N LEU A 238 -18.60 22.36 16.29
CA LEU A 238 -19.81 22.89 15.69
C LEU A 238 -21.07 22.23 16.29
N PHE A 239 -21.11 20.90 16.34
CA PHE A 239 -22.26 20.15 16.83
C PHE A 239 -22.50 20.37 18.32
N HIS A 240 -21.44 20.41 19.11
CA HIS A 240 -21.50 20.75 20.52
C HIS A 240 -22.03 22.17 20.73
N LYS A 241 -21.47 23.17 20.03
CA LYS A 241 -21.90 24.59 20.12
C LYS A 241 -23.36 24.79 19.71
N LYS A 242 -23.83 24.07 18.69
CA LYS A 242 -25.20 24.13 18.18
C LYS A 242 -26.16 23.19 18.92
N LYS A 243 -25.68 22.39 19.87
CA LYS A 243 -26.46 21.40 20.64
C LYS A 243 -27.26 20.46 19.74
N VAL A 244 -26.61 19.93 18.71
CA VAL A 244 -27.22 19.05 17.71
C VAL A 244 -27.62 17.74 18.36
N LYS A 245 -28.88 17.32 18.18
CA LYS A 245 -29.39 16.06 18.75
C LYS A 245 -29.03 14.87 17.84
N PRO A 246 -28.88 13.64 18.38
CA PRO A 246 -28.59 12.44 17.60
C PRO A 246 -29.61 12.11 16.50
N ASN A 247 -30.86 12.55 16.60
CA ASN A 247 -31.87 12.34 15.56
C ASN A 247 -32.00 13.54 14.59
N TYR A 248 -31.03 14.46 14.62
CA TYR A 248 -31.07 15.66 13.78
C TYR A 248 -30.94 15.29 12.29
N PHE A 249 -29.98 14.44 11.93
CA PHE A 249 -29.79 14.00 10.55
C PHE A 249 -30.72 12.83 10.18
N PRO A 250 -31.03 12.62 8.88
CA PRO A 250 -31.86 11.51 8.43
C PRO A 250 -31.22 10.16 8.80
N ALA A 251 -32.05 9.21 9.26
CA ALA A 251 -31.58 7.88 9.61
C ALA A 251 -31.13 7.08 8.37
N LYS A 252 -30.15 6.20 8.58
CA LYS A 252 -29.70 5.25 7.56
C LYS A 252 -30.83 4.30 7.18
N LEU A 253 -31.08 4.17 5.88
CA LEU A 253 -32.07 3.24 5.35
C LEU A 253 -31.48 1.83 5.22
N ILE A 254 -32.29 0.81 5.50
CA ILE A 254 -31.93 -0.59 5.28
C ILE A 254 -32.25 -0.94 3.83
N ARG A 255 -31.25 -1.40 3.09
CA ARG A 255 -31.45 -1.85 1.72
C ARG A 255 -32.23 -3.18 1.71
N PRO A 256 -33.26 -3.35 0.86
CA PRO A 256 -33.92 -4.64 0.65
C PRO A 256 -32.92 -5.75 0.31
N HIS A 257 -32.94 -6.86 1.06
CA HIS A 257 -32.09 -8.02 0.80
C HIS A 257 -32.79 -9.00 -0.15
N LEU A 258 -32.06 -9.57 -1.11
CA LEU A 258 -32.62 -10.46 -2.14
C LEU A 258 -33.31 -11.69 -1.54
N ASP A 259 -32.74 -12.24 -0.48
CA ASP A 259 -33.21 -13.46 0.17
C ASP A 259 -34.55 -13.26 0.88
N ASN A 260 -34.97 -12.00 1.11
CA ASN A 260 -36.26 -11.68 1.71
C ASN A 260 -37.43 -11.82 0.71
N TYR A 261 -37.17 -12.12 -0.57
CA TYR A 261 -38.18 -12.12 -1.63
C TYR A 261 -38.18 -13.42 -2.41
N SER A 262 -39.35 -14.07 -2.50
CA SER A 262 -39.58 -15.22 -3.37
C SER A 262 -39.31 -14.85 -4.85
N GLY A 263 -38.31 -15.47 -5.46
CA GLY A 263 -37.86 -15.16 -6.83
C GLY A 263 -36.71 -14.14 -6.95
N GLY A 264 -36.15 -13.71 -5.81
CA GLY A 264 -34.95 -12.86 -5.75
C GLY A 264 -35.04 -11.61 -6.63
N ARG A 265 -34.04 -11.39 -7.50
CA ARG A 265 -33.99 -10.21 -8.40
C ARG A 265 -35.19 -10.10 -9.36
N LYS A 266 -35.85 -11.21 -9.68
CA LYS A 266 -37.00 -11.25 -10.59
C LYS A 266 -38.32 -10.94 -9.86
N SER A 267 -38.32 -10.93 -8.53
CA SER A 267 -39.51 -10.55 -7.75
C SER A 267 -39.95 -9.13 -8.09
N LYS A 268 -41.24 -8.98 -8.43
CA LYS A 268 -41.85 -7.67 -8.68
C LYS A 268 -41.76 -6.80 -7.43
N GLN A 269 -41.97 -7.39 -6.25
CA GLN A 269 -41.91 -6.67 -4.98
C GLN A 269 -40.49 -6.18 -4.67
N PHE A 270 -39.47 -7.02 -4.84
CA PHE A 270 -38.07 -6.60 -4.68
C PHE A 270 -37.74 -5.39 -5.57
N ARG A 271 -38.17 -5.40 -6.83
CA ARG A 271 -37.91 -4.29 -7.76
C ARG A 271 -38.60 -2.99 -7.33
N VAL A 272 -39.81 -3.07 -6.77
CA VAL A 272 -40.55 -1.92 -6.23
C VAL A 272 -39.84 -1.38 -4.99
N ASP A 273 -39.50 -2.24 -4.03
CA ASP A 273 -38.86 -1.86 -2.78
C ASP A 273 -37.45 -1.30 -3.01
N GLU A 274 -36.67 -1.90 -3.92
CA GLU A 274 -35.35 -1.43 -4.33
C GLU A 274 -35.44 -0.05 -5.03
N ALA A 275 -36.48 0.19 -5.84
CA ALA A 275 -36.70 1.49 -6.47
C ALA A 275 -37.14 2.56 -5.46
N ALA A 276 -38.02 2.20 -4.52
CA ALA A 276 -38.42 3.08 -3.42
C ALA A 276 -37.22 3.43 -2.54
N PHE A 277 -36.42 2.44 -2.15
CA PHE A 277 -35.17 2.64 -1.41
C PHE A 277 -34.25 3.63 -2.13
N LYS A 278 -34.01 3.47 -3.43
CA LYS A 278 -33.15 4.38 -4.20
C LYS A 278 -33.65 5.83 -4.20
N ASN A 279 -34.96 6.03 -4.33
CA ASN A 279 -35.54 7.37 -4.30
C ASN A 279 -35.44 8.00 -2.91
N THR A 280 -35.75 7.23 -1.86
CA THR A 280 -35.67 7.70 -0.47
C THR A 280 -34.23 8.01 -0.09
N THR A 281 -33.25 7.20 -0.49
CA THR A 281 -31.81 7.46 -0.25
C THR A 281 -31.38 8.80 -0.84
N LEU A 282 -31.77 9.12 -2.08
CA LEU A 282 -31.45 10.41 -2.71
C LEU A 282 -32.08 11.59 -1.97
N ASN A 283 -33.33 11.43 -1.50
CA ASN A 283 -34.01 12.46 -0.73
C ASN A 283 -33.36 12.66 0.66
N ASN A 284 -32.97 11.57 1.33
CA ASN A 284 -32.25 11.63 2.60
C ASN A 284 -30.91 12.34 2.45
N GLN A 285 -30.18 12.11 1.36
CA GLN A 285 -28.92 12.81 1.09
C GLN A 285 -29.14 14.31 0.87
N ARG A 286 -30.18 14.69 0.12
CA ARG A 286 -30.57 16.10 -0.02
C ARG A 286 -30.87 16.74 1.34
N GLU A 287 -31.75 16.11 2.12
CA GLU A 287 -32.14 16.60 3.45
C GLU A 287 -30.94 16.70 4.39
N PHE A 288 -30.02 15.73 4.33
CA PHE A 288 -28.77 15.74 5.09
C PHE A 288 -27.94 17.00 4.80
N PHE A 289 -27.69 17.32 3.53
CA PHE A 289 -26.91 18.52 3.17
C PHE A 289 -27.65 19.82 3.50
N GLU A 290 -28.97 19.89 3.32
CA GLU A 290 -29.78 21.05 3.74
C GLU A 290 -29.68 21.29 5.25
N LYS A 291 -29.79 20.22 6.04
CA LYS A 291 -29.63 20.27 7.51
C LYS A 291 -28.23 20.67 7.93
N LEU A 292 -27.19 20.17 7.24
CA LEU A 292 -25.80 20.55 7.50
C LEU A 292 -25.57 22.03 7.17
N ARG A 293 -26.11 22.52 6.04
CA ARG A 293 -26.02 23.93 5.67
C ARG A 293 -26.65 24.83 6.72
N ASN A 294 -27.82 24.46 7.24
CA ASN A 294 -28.51 25.22 8.28
C ASN A 294 -27.66 25.37 9.56
N LEU A 295 -26.87 24.35 9.91
CA LEU A 295 -25.94 24.44 11.06
C LEU A 295 -24.79 25.42 10.80
N LEU A 296 -24.34 25.51 9.55
CA LEU A 296 -23.28 26.40 9.08
C LEU A 296 -23.76 27.82 8.76
N THR A 297 -25.06 28.10 8.84
CA THR A 297 -25.60 29.46 8.64
C THR A 297 -25.04 30.42 9.70
N GLY A 298 -24.46 31.54 9.25
CA GLY A 298 -23.83 32.54 10.11
C GLY A 298 -22.43 32.18 10.61
N ILE A 299 -21.82 31.11 10.09
CA ILE A 299 -20.43 30.74 10.36
C ILE A 299 -19.59 31.08 9.13
N THR A 300 -18.46 31.77 9.35
CA THR A 300 -17.46 31.99 8.30
C THR A 300 -16.81 30.65 7.98
N ALA A 301 -16.97 30.17 6.74
CA ALA A 301 -16.35 28.92 6.31
C ALA A 301 -14.83 29.09 6.19
N ASP A 302 -14.09 28.55 7.14
CA ASP A 302 -12.63 28.47 7.06
C ASP A 302 -12.18 27.28 6.18
N SER A 303 -10.88 27.13 5.97
CA SER A 303 -10.33 26.03 5.16
C SER A 303 -10.62 24.65 5.76
N ILE A 304 -10.77 24.56 7.08
CA ILE A 304 -10.97 23.30 7.81
C ILE A 304 -12.41 22.79 7.63
N ILE A 305 -13.40 23.67 7.80
CA ILE A 305 -14.81 23.36 7.53
C ILE A 305 -15.02 23.04 6.05
N ASN A 306 -14.35 23.76 5.14
CA ASN A 306 -14.38 23.43 3.73
C ASN A 306 -13.81 22.04 3.44
N THR A 307 -12.72 21.64 4.11
CA THR A 307 -12.15 20.28 3.98
C THR A 307 -13.14 19.21 4.43
N ALA A 308 -13.85 19.42 5.55
CA ALA A 308 -14.91 18.54 6.03
C ALA A 308 -16.07 18.41 5.02
N LEU A 309 -16.53 19.55 4.48
CA LEU A 309 -17.59 19.59 3.48
C LEU A 309 -17.19 18.89 2.18
N GLU A 310 -15.98 19.15 1.69
CA GLU A 310 -15.45 18.53 0.47
C GLU A 310 -15.32 17.02 0.63
N SER A 311 -14.88 16.55 1.79
CA SER A 311 -14.86 15.11 2.12
C SER A 311 -16.25 14.48 1.97
N LEU A 312 -17.30 15.15 2.48
CA LEU A 312 -18.70 14.72 2.33
C LEU A 312 -19.18 14.78 0.88
N ILE A 313 -18.87 15.84 0.13
CA ILE A 313 -19.26 15.96 -1.28
C ILE A 313 -18.58 14.87 -2.12
N PHE A 314 -17.29 14.62 -1.89
CA PHE A 314 -16.55 13.60 -2.63
C PHE A 314 -17.09 12.20 -2.39
N SER A 315 -17.48 11.91 -1.15
CA SER A 315 -18.03 10.61 -0.78
C SER A 315 -19.46 10.42 -1.27
N GLN A 316 -20.30 11.47 -1.23
CA GLN A 316 -21.73 11.35 -1.49
C GLN A 316 -22.15 11.73 -2.92
N CYS A 317 -21.38 12.54 -3.65
CA CYS A 317 -21.73 12.99 -5.00
C CYS A 317 -20.94 12.23 -6.08
N VAL A 318 -21.53 12.11 -7.27
CA VAL A 318 -20.82 11.63 -8.46
C VAL A 318 -19.74 12.63 -8.87
N GLU A 319 -18.67 12.14 -9.51
CA GLU A 319 -17.46 12.94 -9.79
C GLU A 319 -17.77 14.20 -10.62
N GLU A 320 -18.66 14.07 -11.59
CA GLU A 320 -19.08 15.19 -12.46
C GLU A 320 -19.88 16.26 -11.71
N ALA A 321 -20.42 15.93 -10.54
CA ALA A 321 -21.26 16.82 -9.74
C ALA A 321 -20.54 17.46 -8.56
N HIS A 322 -19.26 17.17 -8.32
CA HIS A 322 -18.52 17.69 -7.16
C HIS A 322 -18.52 19.22 -7.08
N GLN A 323 -18.15 19.90 -8.17
CA GLN A 323 -18.13 21.36 -8.20
C GLN A 323 -19.55 21.95 -8.07
N PHE A 324 -20.50 21.41 -8.84
CA PHE A 324 -21.90 21.82 -8.78
C PHE A 324 -22.48 21.70 -7.36
N ALA A 325 -22.22 20.58 -6.68
CA ALA A 325 -22.70 20.35 -5.32
C ALA A 325 -22.07 21.33 -4.31
N LYS A 326 -20.78 21.67 -4.50
CA LYS A 326 -20.09 22.66 -3.66
C LYS A 326 -20.68 24.05 -3.81
N ASP A 327 -20.91 24.48 -5.04
CA ASP A 327 -21.46 25.80 -5.36
C ASP A 327 -22.89 25.93 -4.82
N GLU A 328 -23.77 24.97 -5.15
CA GLU A 328 -25.17 24.99 -4.69
C GLU A 328 -25.30 24.85 -3.17
N PHE A 329 -24.35 24.17 -2.50
CA PHE A 329 -24.32 24.09 -1.04
C PHE A 329 -24.10 25.48 -0.42
N TRP A 330 -23.15 26.26 -0.94
CA TRP A 330 -22.83 27.56 -0.37
C TRP A 330 -23.82 28.65 -0.77
N ASP A 331 -24.23 28.67 -2.04
CA ASP A 331 -25.09 29.70 -2.63
C ASP A 331 -26.55 29.56 -2.18
N GLY A 332 -27.16 28.40 -2.44
CA GLY A 332 -28.59 28.16 -2.24
C GLY A 332 -28.91 27.27 -1.04
N GLY A 333 -27.92 26.56 -0.51
CA GLY A 333 -28.09 25.59 0.56
C GLY A 333 -28.89 24.35 0.19
N LYS A 334 -29.18 24.16 -1.10
CA LYS A 334 -30.07 23.12 -1.61
C LYS A 334 -29.44 22.43 -2.81
N ILE A 335 -28.92 21.24 -2.58
CA ILE A 335 -28.34 20.42 -3.65
C ILE A 335 -29.46 19.55 -4.25
N ALA A 336 -29.78 19.75 -5.52
CA ALA A 336 -30.79 18.94 -6.20
C ALA A 336 -30.32 17.48 -6.34
N ALA A 337 -31.22 16.52 -6.11
CA ALA A 337 -30.91 15.09 -6.30
C ALA A 337 -30.56 14.74 -7.76
N GLN A 338 -31.12 15.51 -8.70
CA GLN A 338 -30.84 15.42 -10.12
C GLN A 338 -30.77 16.80 -10.73
N THR A 339 -29.90 16.97 -11.73
CA THR A 339 -29.69 18.25 -12.40
C THR A 339 -29.38 18.06 -13.87
N THR A 340 -29.75 19.04 -14.70
CA THR A 340 -29.31 19.15 -16.10
C THR A 340 -28.18 20.16 -16.28
N LYS A 341 -27.84 20.95 -15.25
CA LYS A 341 -26.88 22.06 -15.32
C LYS A 341 -25.43 21.63 -15.56
N ILE A 342 -25.07 20.37 -15.30
CA ILE A 342 -23.68 19.86 -15.41
C ILE A 342 -23.30 19.54 -16.86
N SER A 343 -24.19 18.90 -17.62
CA SER A 343 -23.87 18.33 -18.94
C SER A 343 -24.99 18.44 -19.97
N ASN A 344 -26.00 19.31 -19.72
CA ASN A 344 -27.26 19.40 -20.47
C ASN A 344 -28.04 18.07 -20.54
N LYS A 345 -27.63 17.07 -19.77
CA LYS A 345 -28.29 15.78 -19.58
C LYS A 345 -28.66 15.64 -18.11
N ARG A 346 -29.74 14.89 -17.83
CA ARG A 346 -30.17 14.62 -16.45
C ARG A 346 -29.13 13.73 -15.77
N VAL A 347 -28.36 14.31 -14.86
CA VAL A 347 -27.37 13.63 -14.02
C VAL A 347 -27.98 13.41 -12.63
N THR A 348 -27.80 12.22 -12.07
CA THR A 348 -28.08 11.98 -10.64
C THR A 348 -26.88 12.45 -9.85
N VAL A 349 -27.09 13.43 -8.96
CA VAL A 349 -26.01 14.10 -8.25
C VAL A 349 -25.41 13.20 -7.18
N PHE A 350 -26.26 12.50 -6.42
CA PHE A 350 -25.80 11.67 -5.30
C PHE A 350 -25.61 10.20 -5.66
N ARG A 351 -24.68 9.56 -4.94
CA ARG A 351 -24.36 8.13 -5.03
C ARG A 351 -25.29 7.31 -4.15
N GLN A 352 -25.63 6.11 -4.62
CA GLN A 352 -26.55 5.22 -3.93
C GLN A 352 -25.93 4.42 -2.76
N VAL A 353 -24.62 4.18 -2.77
CA VAL A 353 -23.92 3.36 -1.76
C VAL A 353 -22.57 3.97 -1.42
N THR A 354 -22.32 4.22 -0.14
CA THR A 354 -21.09 4.88 0.36
C THR A 354 -20.53 4.23 1.65
N ASP A 355 -20.97 3.02 1.99
CA ASP A 355 -20.66 2.32 3.26
C ASP A 355 -19.15 2.05 3.48
N TYR A 356 -18.38 1.95 2.39
CA TYR A 356 -16.94 1.69 2.40
C TYR A 356 -16.10 2.94 2.11
N SER A 357 -16.70 4.14 2.28
CA SER A 357 -16.01 5.40 2.08
C SER A 357 -14.88 5.59 3.08
N LEU A 358 -13.69 5.95 2.59
CA LEU A 358 -12.56 6.46 3.40
C LEU A 358 -12.76 7.93 3.79
N LEU A 359 -13.57 8.65 3.02
CA LEU A 359 -13.97 10.04 3.28
C LEU A 359 -15.18 10.08 4.22
N PHE A 360 -15.44 11.24 4.83
CA PHE A 360 -16.58 11.45 5.71
C PHE A 360 -17.89 11.11 4.97
N ASN A 361 -18.79 10.41 5.63
CA ASN A 361 -20.09 10.04 5.12
C ASN A 361 -21.16 10.29 6.20
N PRO A 362 -22.47 10.25 5.87
CA PRO A 362 -23.53 10.51 6.84
C PRO A 362 -23.46 9.64 8.10
N ASP A 363 -23.06 8.38 7.97
CA ASP A 363 -22.88 7.46 9.11
C ASP A 363 -21.79 7.96 10.07
N PHE A 364 -20.65 8.38 9.55
CA PHE A 364 -19.58 8.94 10.36
C PHE A 364 -19.99 10.26 11.01
N ILE A 365 -20.74 11.12 10.30
CA ILE A 365 -21.26 12.37 10.88
C ILE A 365 -22.24 12.08 12.03
N GLN A 366 -23.05 11.03 11.90
CA GLN A 366 -23.93 10.57 12.98
C GLN A 366 -23.12 10.16 14.23
N GLU A 367 -22.02 9.42 14.06
CA GLU A 367 -21.11 9.07 15.17
C GLU A 367 -20.54 10.34 15.85
N LEU A 368 -20.15 11.37 15.07
CA LEU A 368 -19.66 12.64 15.62
C LEU A 368 -20.73 13.39 16.42
N VAL A 369 -21.98 13.41 15.94
CA VAL A 369 -23.10 14.02 16.66
C VAL A 369 -23.35 13.29 17.98
N GLU A 370 -23.36 11.96 17.96
CA GLU A 370 -23.54 11.14 19.15
C GLU A 370 -22.42 11.38 20.18
N TYR A 371 -21.17 11.49 19.73
CA TYR A 371 -20.05 11.87 20.58
C TYR A 371 -20.23 13.27 21.18
N SER A 372 -20.61 14.26 20.36
CA SER A 372 -20.83 15.63 20.83
C SER A 372 -21.99 15.76 21.83
N SER A 373 -22.91 14.80 21.85
CA SER A 373 -24.04 14.70 22.78
C SER A 373 -23.72 13.86 24.03
N GLU A 374 -22.45 13.58 24.31
CA GLU A 374 -21.94 12.76 25.44
C GLU A 374 -22.44 11.30 25.47
N ARG A 375 -22.93 10.76 24.34
CA ARG A 375 -23.34 9.34 24.27
C ARG A 375 -22.18 8.38 24.08
N HIS A 376 -21.05 8.86 23.56
CA HIS A 376 -19.84 8.06 23.34
C HIS A 376 -18.68 8.55 24.20
N LYS A 377 -17.95 7.62 24.83
CA LYS A 377 -16.76 7.94 25.65
C LYS A 377 -15.49 8.20 24.82
N LYS A 378 -15.49 7.87 23.53
CA LYS A 378 -14.31 7.91 22.65
C LYS A 378 -14.61 8.66 21.37
N ILE A 379 -13.66 9.50 20.93
CA ILE A 379 -13.77 10.26 19.69
C ILE A 379 -13.81 9.27 18.51
N PRO A 380 -14.82 9.37 17.62
CA PRO A 380 -14.90 8.54 16.43
C PRO A 380 -13.68 8.70 15.52
N ILE A 381 -13.27 7.61 14.87
CA ILE A 381 -12.15 7.57 13.94
C ILE A 381 -12.68 7.21 12.57
N SER A 382 -12.46 8.06 11.57
CA SER A 382 -12.87 7.77 10.20
C SER A 382 -12.03 6.65 9.58
N LYS A 383 -12.59 5.94 8.60
CA LYS A 383 -11.83 4.92 7.84
C LYS A 383 -10.59 5.50 7.16
N GLY A 384 -10.65 6.75 6.70
CA GLY A 384 -9.51 7.47 6.14
C GLY A 384 -8.40 7.73 7.15
N GLU A 385 -8.74 8.14 8.38
CA GLU A 385 -7.75 8.28 9.48
C GLU A 385 -7.10 6.94 9.81
N ASN A 386 -7.89 5.87 9.96
CA ASN A 386 -7.39 4.51 10.19
C ASN A 386 -6.43 4.06 9.08
N TYR A 387 -6.79 4.30 7.82
CA TYR A 387 -5.97 3.98 6.65
C TYR A 387 -4.64 4.76 6.62
N LEU A 388 -4.69 6.09 6.79
CA LEU A 388 -3.48 6.93 6.78
C LEU A 388 -2.55 6.59 7.94
N PHE A 389 -3.09 6.37 9.15
CA PHE A 389 -2.29 5.97 10.29
C PHE A 389 -1.61 4.60 10.07
N ALA A 390 -2.33 3.63 9.49
CA ALA A 390 -1.75 2.34 9.14
C ALA A 390 -0.60 2.48 8.12
N LEU A 391 -0.73 3.37 7.14
CA LEU A 391 0.34 3.70 6.20
C LEU A 391 1.56 4.33 6.88
N LEU A 392 1.38 5.18 7.90
CA LEU A 392 2.48 5.73 8.70
C LEU A 392 3.19 4.66 9.53
N MET A 393 2.45 3.70 10.10
CA MET A 393 3.06 2.57 10.81
C MET A 393 3.83 1.65 9.86
N SER A 394 3.36 1.47 8.62
CA SER A 394 4.14 0.79 7.58
C SER A 394 5.36 1.58 7.13
N TYR A 395 5.27 2.92 7.09
CA TYR A 395 6.44 3.78 6.89
C TYR A 395 7.46 3.62 8.01
N GLN A 396 7.03 3.37 9.26
CA GLN A 396 7.87 2.99 10.39
C GLN A 396 8.32 1.51 10.34
N THR A 397 8.18 0.85 9.18
CA THR A 397 8.61 -0.52 8.89
C THR A 397 7.80 -1.64 9.55
N VAL A 398 6.63 -1.36 10.12
CA VAL A 398 5.73 -2.41 10.64
C VAL A 398 5.09 -3.21 9.49
N PRO A 399 5.21 -4.55 9.46
CA PRO A 399 4.67 -5.39 8.39
C PRO A 399 3.15 -5.54 8.48
N TYR A 400 2.51 -5.81 7.34
CA TYR A 400 1.04 -5.85 7.22
C TYR A 400 0.35 -6.71 8.29
N ASN A 401 0.85 -7.92 8.55
CA ASN A 401 0.23 -8.87 9.47
C ASN A 401 0.26 -8.42 10.95
N ASP A 402 1.12 -7.47 11.28
CA ASP A 402 1.31 -7.02 12.66
C ASP A 402 0.71 -5.61 12.90
N LEU A 403 0.35 -4.86 11.84
CA LEU A 403 -0.35 -3.55 11.94
C LEU A 403 -1.58 -3.61 12.86
N PHE A 404 -2.42 -4.63 12.71
CA PHE A 404 -3.67 -4.78 13.48
C PHE A 404 -3.47 -5.28 14.91
N LYS A 405 -2.22 -5.49 15.33
CA LYS A 405 -1.85 -5.95 16.67
C LYS A 405 -1.26 -4.85 17.53
N ILE A 406 -0.78 -3.77 16.91
CA ILE A 406 -0.18 -2.64 17.61
C ILE A 406 -1.19 -2.03 18.58
N LYS A 407 -0.77 -1.83 19.81
CA LYS A 407 -1.51 -1.19 20.90
C LYS A 407 -0.81 0.08 21.36
N LEU A 408 -1.48 0.86 22.21
CA LEU A 408 -0.83 2.01 22.85
C LEU A 408 0.31 1.57 23.76
N SER A 409 0.19 0.41 24.43
CA SER A 409 1.23 -0.16 25.29
C SER A 409 2.56 -0.42 24.59
N ASP A 410 2.53 -0.53 23.26
CA ASP A 410 3.71 -0.76 22.40
C ASP A 410 4.43 0.57 22.09
N LEU A 411 3.95 1.71 22.61
CA LEU A 411 4.53 3.03 22.44
C LEU A 411 4.93 3.63 23.80
N ARG A 412 6.05 4.35 23.80
CA ARG A 412 6.62 5.06 24.95
C ARG A 412 6.81 6.53 24.57
N PHE A 413 6.55 7.42 25.52
CA PHE A 413 6.52 8.86 25.27
C PHE A 413 7.43 9.60 26.24
N SER A 414 8.41 10.32 25.72
CA SER A 414 9.19 11.29 26.50
C SER A 414 8.45 12.62 26.51
N LYS A 415 8.29 13.23 27.69
CA LYS A 415 7.53 14.47 27.86
C LYS A 415 8.37 15.55 28.55
N ARG A 416 8.17 16.82 28.15
CA ARG A 416 8.65 17.99 28.90
C ARG A 416 7.85 18.15 30.20
N GLN A 417 8.36 18.99 31.10
CA GLN A 417 7.63 19.41 32.32
C GLN A 417 6.26 20.04 32.00
N THR A 418 6.10 20.63 30.81
CA THR A 418 4.83 21.17 30.31
C THR A 418 3.80 20.11 29.91
N GLY A 419 4.19 18.83 29.87
CA GLY A 419 3.37 17.71 29.40
C GLY A 419 3.45 17.46 27.89
N GLU A 420 4.15 18.31 27.14
CA GLU A 420 4.36 18.17 25.70
C GLU A 420 5.26 16.97 25.38
N VAL A 421 4.85 16.13 24.42
CA VAL A 421 5.60 14.96 23.98
C VAL A 421 6.74 15.40 23.06
N THR A 422 7.99 15.05 23.42
CA THR A 422 9.18 15.35 22.63
C THR A 422 9.64 14.21 21.76
N GLN A 423 9.45 12.96 22.20
CA GLN A 423 9.87 11.77 21.48
C GLN A 423 8.81 10.67 21.65
N ILE A 424 8.65 9.90 20.58
CA ILE A 424 7.79 8.73 20.50
C ILE A 424 8.69 7.55 20.15
N GLU A 425 8.82 6.63 21.09
CA GLU A 425 9.52 5.36 20.90
C GLU A 425 8.49 4.25 20.78
N SER A 426 8.79 3.19 20.04
CA SER A 426 7.86 2.07 19.90
C SER A 426 8.63 0.79 19.60
N ASP A 427 8.14 -0.31 20.16
CA ASP A 427 8.58 -1.66 19.84
C ASP A 427 7.38 -2.56 19.66
N TYR A 428 7.39 -3.44 18.65
CA TYR A 428 6.27 -4.32 18.37
C TYR A 428 6.70 -5.78 18.28
N PHE A 429 5.81 -6.69 18.68
CA PHE A 429 6.03 -8.11 18.55
C PHE A 429 5.73 -8.59 17.12
N LYS A 430 6.77 -8.97 16.38
CA LYS A 430 6.65 -9.51 15.02
C LYS A 430 6.26 -10.98 15.06
N SER A 431 5.07 -11.31 14.58
CA SER A 431 4.53 -12.67 14.70
C SER A 431 5.32 -13.75 13.96
N ARG A 432 5.90 -13.41 12.79
CA ARG A 432 6.63 -14.38 11.96
C ARG A 432 7.99 -14.76 12.54
N SER A 433 8.70 -13.81 13.16
CA SER A 433 10.00 -14.05 13.80
C SER A 433 9.88 -14.39 15.28
N LYS A 434 8.70 -14.19 15.89
CA LYS A 434 8.43 -14.37 17.32
C LYS A 434 9.38 -13.55 18.21
N SER A 435 9.67 -12.32 17.81
CA SER A 435 10.59 -11.42 18.49
C SER A 435 10.06 -9.98 18.49
N TYR A 436 10.49 -9.18 19.46
CA TYR A 436 10.27 -7.73 19.47
C TYR A 436 11.23 -7.05 18.50
N HIS A 437 10.77 -5.97 17.86
CA HIS A 437 11.54 -5.11 16.97
C HIS A 437 11.30 -3.66 17.37
N ASP A 438 12.39 -2.93 17.60
CA ASP A 438 12.36 -1.51 17.90
C ASP A 438 12.12 -0.71 16.61
N LEU A 439 11.32 0.34 16.69
CA LEU A 439 11.07 1.28 15.60
C LEU A 439 11.96 2.52 15.76
N GLU A 440 12.18 3.25 14.66
CA GLU A 440 12.93 4.50 14.67
C GLU A 440 12.22 5.53 15.56
N THR A 441 12.94 6.12 16.52
CA THR A 441 12.39 7.15 17.41
C THR A 441 11.89 8.35 16.61
N VAL A 442 10.64 8.75 16.83
CA VAL A 442 10.02 9.88 16.13
C VAL A 442 10.02 11.10 17.03
N GLU A 443 10.52 12.23 16.52
CA GLU A 443 10.42 13.53 17.20
C GLU A 443 8.97 14.01 17.24
N GLY A 444 8.46 14.34 18.42
CA GLY A 444 7.06 14.70 18.65
C GLY A 444 6.62 15.98 17.92
N ASN A 445 7.53 16.94 17.74
CA ASN A 445 7.27 18.19 17.02
C ASN A 445 7.46 18.09 15.49
N SER A 446 7.98 16.96 14.99
CA SER A 446 8.07 16.73 13.55
C SER A 446 6.67 16.59 12.95
N LEU A 447 6.56 16.80 11.64
CA LEU A 447 5.29 16.61 10.92
C LEU A 447 4.75 15.18 11.11
N LEU A 448 5.64 14.18 11.11
CA LEU A 448 5.31 12.79 11.37
C LEU A 448 4.80 12.60 12.80
N GLY A 449 5.57 13.06 13.80
CA GLY A 449 5.23 12.92 15.22
C GLY A 449 3.90 13.61 15.56
N THR A 450 3.68 14.81 15.06
CA THR A 450 2.43 15.56 15.25
C THR A 450 1.23 14.80 14.68
N SER A 451 1.38 14.20 13.50
CA SER A 451 0.31 13.41 12.86
C SER A 451 -0.02 12.12 13.63
N ILE A 452 1.00 11.43 14.14
CA ILE A 452 0.85 10.23 14.99
C ILE A 452 0.14 10.62 16.29
N LEU A 453 0.59 11.68 16.97
CA LEU A 453 0.00 12.13 18.23
C LEU A 453 -1.45 12.57 18.07
N ALA A 454 -1.80 13.26 16.97
CA ALA A 454 -3.18 13.65 16.68
C ALA A 454 -4.11 12.42 16.64
N PHE A 455 -3.72 11.37 15.91
CA PHE A 455 -4.48 10.12 15.84
C PHE A 455 -4.55 9.40 17.18
N LEU A 456 -3.41 9.27 17.88
CA LEU A 456 -3.33 8.56 19.16
C LEU A 456 -4.20 9.24 20.22
N ASN A 457 -4.17 10.58 20.29
CA ASN A 457 -4.96 11.32 21.24
C ASN A 457 -6.46 11.03 21.11
N ASP A 458 -6.97 10.92 19.88
CA ASP A 458 -8.38 10.58 19.64
C ASP A 458 -8.66 9.09 19.92
N ARG A 459 -7.78 8.20 19.47
CA ARG A 459 -7.95 6.75 19.57
C ARG A 459 -7.86 6.26 21.02
N THR A 460 -7.13 6.94 21.89
CA THR A 460 -6.75 6.42 23.21
C THR A 460 -7.14 7.31 24.38
N ASP A 461 -8.09 8.24 24.17
CA ASP A 461 -8.46 9.25 25.17
C ASP A 461 -7.21 9.95 25.75
N ARG A 462 -6.49 10.64 24.86
CA ARG A 462 -5.28 11.40 25.19
C ARG A 462 -4.21 10.54 25.87
N LEU A 463 -3.92 9.38 25.28
CA LEU A 463 -2.88 8.44 25.71
C LEU A 463 -3.16 7.77 27.07
N LYS A 464 -4.43 7.63 27.47
CA LYS A 464 -4.82 7.03 28.75
C LYS A 464 -5.31 5.59 28.64
N VAL A 465 -5.94 5.25 27.51
CA VAL A 465 -6.61 3.96 27.32
C VAL A 465 -5.80 3.10 26.38
N ASP A 466 -5.27 1.99 26.90
CA ASP A 466 -4.63 0.98 26.07
C ASP A 466 -5.67 0.25 25.21
N CYS A 467 -5.46 0.29 23.89
CA CYS A 467 -6.31 -0.39 22.92
C CYS A 467 -5.55 -0.63 21.61
N LYS A 468 -6.10 -1.49 20.75
CA LYS A 468 -5.59 -1.65 19.39
C LYS A 468 -5.74 -0.35 18.62
N LEU A 469 -4.65 0.06 17.97
CA LEU A 469 -4.59 1.35 17.29
C LEU A 469 -5.26 1.30 15.91
N ILE A 470 -5.12 0.19 15.18
CA ILE A 470 -5.59 0.03 13.80
C ILE A 470 -6.68 -1.04 13.73
N ASP A 471 -7.79 -0.71 13.08
CA ASP A 471 -8.89 -1.63 12.81
C ASP A 471 -8.69 -2.35 11.47
N ASN A 472 -8.98 -3.66 11.42
CA ASN A 472 -8.96 -4.44 10.18
C ASN A 472 -10.29 -4.28 9.42
N ASP A 473 -10.46 -3.12 8.79
CA ASP A 473 -11.67 -2.72 8.05
C ASP A 473 -11.61 -3.04 6.54
N GLY A 474 -10.54 -3.72 6.09
CA GLY A 474 -10.28 -4.04 4.68
C GLY A 474 -9.78 -2.87 3.83
N SER A 475 -9.62 -1.66 4.38
CA SER A 475 -9.21 -0.45 3.65
C SER A 475 -7.87 -0.62 2.92
N LEU A 476 -6.88 -1.24 3.58
CA LEU A 476 -5.55 -1.55 3.02
C LEU A 476 -5.57 -2.51 1.83
N GLN A 477 -6.70 -3.18 1.58
CA GLN A 477 -6.90 -4.10 0.47
C GLN A 477 -7.81 -3.53 -0.62
N SER A 478 -8.13 -2.23 -0.57
CA SER A 478 -9.07 -1.60 -1.49
C SER A 478 -8.69 -1.80 -2.97
N LYS A 479 -9.68 -2.21 -3.77
CA LYS A 479 -9.51 -2.30 -5.22
C LYS A 479 -9.46 -0.90 -5.83
N MET A 480 -8.58 -0.72 -6.82
CA MET A 480 -8.51 0.47 -7.65
C MET A 480 -9.75 0.57 -8.55
N GLY A 481 -10.01 1.77 -9.06
CA GLY A 481 -11.05 2.02 -10.07
C GLY A 481 -11.49 3.47 -10.00
N ARG A 482 -11.86 4.06 -11.14
CA ARG A 482 -12.12 5.52 -11.23
C ARG A 482 -13.09 6.06 -10.16
N THR A 483 -14.10 5.27 -9.80
CA THR A 483 -15.14 5.61 -8.81
C THR A 483 -15.00 4.90 -7.47
N ALA A 484 -13.96 4.06 -7.30
CA ALA A 484 -13.70 3.33 -6.06
C ALA A 484 -13.36 4.29 -4.92
N SER A 485 -13.68 3.92 -3.67
CA SER A 485 -13.45 4.79 -2.52
C SER A 485 -11.98 5.22 -2.37
N ILE A 486 -11.04 4.31 -2.64
CA ILE A 486 -9.61 4.63 -2.54
C ILE A 486 -9.17 5.67 -3.57
N SER A 487 -9.69 5.57 -4.80
CA SER A 487 -9.39 6.54 -5.85
C SER A 487 -10.02 7.89 -5.53
N LEU A 488 -11.24 7.93 -5.00
CA LEU A 488 -11.85 9.19 -4.56
C LEU A 488 -11.08 9.83 -3.41
N PHE A 489 -10.60 9.01 -2.47
CA PHE A 489 -9.80 9.48 -1.36
C PHE A 489 -8.51 10.16 -1.85
N PHE A 490 -7.74 9.50 -2.72
CA PHE A 490 -6.53 10.13 -3.28
C PHE A 490 -6.82 11.29 -4.23
N LYS A 491 -7.93 11.27 -4.99
CA LYS A 491 -8.37 12.45 -5.75
C LYS A 491 -8.73 13.63 -4.86
N PHE A 492 -9.37 13.37 -3.72
CA PHE A 492 -9.62 14.38 -2.69
C PHE A 492 -8.32 14.92 -2.11
N LEU A 493 -7.31 14.07 -1.85
CA LEU A 493 -5.98 14.55 -1.41
C LEU A 493 -5.20 15.31 -2.50
N GLY A 494 -5.43 14.95 -3.76
CA GLY A 494 -4.75 15.49 -4.94
C GLY A 494 -5.33 16.80 -5.46
N LYS A 495 -6.50 17.21 -4.95
CA LYS A 495 -7.22 18.41 -5.37
C LYS A 495 -7.72 19.16 -4.13
N PHE A 496 -8.26 20.36 -4.30
CA PHE A 496 -8.96 21.13 -3.26
C PHE A 496 -8.10 21.61 -2.07
N CYS A 497 -8.74 22.02 -0.97
CA CYS A 497 -8.10 22.73 0.14
C CYS A 497 -6.98 21.91 0.81
N ILE A 498 -7.17 20.60 0.94
CA ILE A 498 -6.15 19.72 1.54
C ILE A 498 -4.88 19.62 0.68
N ARG A 499 -5.02 19.72 -0.65
CA ARG A 499 -3.88 19.74 -1.58
C ARG A 499 -2.99 20.96 -1.35
N ASP A 500 -3.57 22.12 -1.05
CA ASP A 500 -2.82 23.34 -0.74
C ASP A 500 -2.01 23.20 0.56
N VAL A 501 -2.58 22.55 1.58
CA VAL A 501 -1.89 22.24 2.84
C VAL A 501 -0.73 21.27 2.59
N ILE A 502 -0.96 20.22 1.79
CA ILE A 502 0.09 19.27 1.40
C ILE A 502 1.21 19.98 0.63
N ASN A 503 0.87 20.80 -0.37
CA ASN A 503 1.83 21.57 -1.16
C ASN A 503 2.63 22.54 -0.30
N THR A 504 2.00 23.21 0.66
CA THR A 504 2.68 24.12 1.60
C THR A 504 3.76 23.38 2.40
N HIS A 505 3.46 22.20 2.93
CA HIS A 505 4.45 21.39 3.64
C HIS A 505 5.54 20.85 2.72
N LEU A 506 5.19 20.39 1.52
CA LEU A 506 6.15 19.93 0.51
C LEU A 506 7.12 21.05 0.09
N SER A 507 6.61 22.25 -0.18
CA SER A 507 7.42 23.43 -0.52
C SER A 507 8.30 23.87 0.64
N LYS A 508 7.78 23.86 1.89
CA LYS A 508 8.56 24.17 3.09
C LYS A 508 9.75 23.23 3.26
N GLU A 509 9.56 21.94 2.97
CA GLU A 509 10.60 20.91 3.05
C GLU A 509 11.43 20.78 1.76
N LYS A 510 11.14 21.59 0.72
CA LYS A 510 11.77 21.52 -0.61
C LYS A 510 11.69 20.13 -1.25
N VAL A 511 10.52 19.49 -1.16
CA VAL A 511 10.25 18.15 -1.70
C VAL A 511 9.24 18.26 -2.83
N SER A 512 9.48 17.56 -3.93
CA SER A 512 8.52 17.47 -5.03
C SER A 512 7.28 16.63 -4.66
N PRO A 513 6.10 16.92 -5.26
CA PRO A 513 4.86 16.21 -4.99
C PRO A 513 4.77 14.85 -5.71
N VAL A 514 5.90 14.21 -6.02
CA VAL A 514 5.98 13.02 -6.89
C VAL A 514 5.01 11.91 -6.46
N PHE A 515 4.89 11.63 -5.16
CA PHE A 515 4.02 10.56 -4.69
C PHE A 515 2.55 10.81 -5.05
N ILE A 516 2.02 11.94 -4.62
CA ILE A 516 0.60 12.25 -4.77
C ILE A 516 0.21 12.50 -6.23
N GLU A 517 1.07 13.15 -7.02
CA GLU A 517 0.84 13.32 -8.47
C GLU A 517 0.75 11.98 -9.20
N CYS A 518 1.68 11.06 -8.93
CA CYS A 518 1.65 9.73 -9.55
C CYS A 518 0.40 8.94 -9.14
N VAL A 519 0.03 8.95 -7.85
CA VAL A 519 -1.17 8.23 -7.37
C VAL A 519 -2.44 8.82 -7.96
N VAL A 520 -2.57 10.14 -8.01
CA VAL A 520 -3.74 10.83 -8.60
C VAL A 520 -3.84 10.52 -10.09
N GLY A 521 -2.73 10.59 -10.83
CA GLY A 521 -2.69 10.23 -12.24
C GLY A 521 -3.23 8.81 -12.50
N ILE A 522 -2.81 7.84 -11.67
CA ILE A 522 -3.33 6.47 -11.73
C ILE A 522 -4.83 6.42 -11.40
N CYS A 523 -5.28 7.13 -10.36
CA CYS A 523 -6.69 7.14 -9.93
C CYS A 523 -7.63 7.77 -10.98
N GLU A 524 -7.14 8.72 -11.76
CA GLU A 524 -7.91 9.42 -12.79
C GLU A 524 -7.94 8.67 -14.12
N LYS A 525 -6.76 8.21 -14.58
CA LYS A 525 -6.57 7.74 -15.96
C LYS A 525 -6.36 6.23 -16.05
N GLY A 526 -6.07 5.54 -14.95
CA GLY A 526 -5.80 4.10 -14.94
C GLY A 526 -7.02 3.25 -15.30
N ILE A 527 -6.86 2.33 -16.25
CA ILE A 527 -7.88 1.40 -16.71
C ILE A 527 -7.48 -0.03 -16.34
N ARG A 528 -8.29 -0.69 -15.50
CA ARG A 528 -8.04 -2.07 -15.10
C ARG A 528 -8.39 -3.06 -16.20
N LYS A 529 -7.76 -4.23 -16.16
CA LYS A 529 -8.01 -5.36 -17.06
C LYS A 529 -9.49 -5.71 -17.15
N GLU A 530 -10.18 -5.86 -16.01
CA GLU A 530 -11.58 -6.30 -15.98
C GLU A 530 -12.53 -5.27 -16.62
N ASN A 531 -12.16 -3.99 -16.62
CA ASN A 531 -12.94 -2.93 -17.27
C ASN A 531 -12.71 -2.89 -18.79
N TYR A 532 -11.60 -3.46 -19.28
CA TYR A 532 -11.19 -3.42 -20.68
C TYR A 532 -11.66 -4.65 -21.47
N GLU A 533 -11.75 -5.82 -20.82
CA GLU A 533 -11.92 -7.16 -21.43
C GLU A 533 -13.25 -7.47 -22.14
N ARG A 534 -13.97 -6.48 -22.67
CA ARG A 534 -15.12 -6.74 -23.57
C ARG A 534 -14.73 -7.31 -24.94
N LYS A 535 -13.43 -7.49 -25.25
CA LYS A 535 -12.93 -7.77 -26.63
C LYS A 535 -11.85 -8.84 -26.81
N ASN A 536 -11.50 -9.64 -25.80
CA ASN A 536 -10.55 -10.77 -25.95
C ASN A 536 -9.18 -10.37 -26.55
N THR A 537 -8.66 -9.18 -26.19
CA THR A 537 -7.38 -8.64 -26.65
C THR A 537 -6.37 -8.52 -25.51
N ASN A 538 -5.07 -8.53 -25.82
CA ASN A 538 -4.01 -8.33 -24.84
C ASN A 538 -4.13 -6.91 -24.23
N TRP A 539 -4.74 -6.81 -23.05
CA TRP A 539 -5.03 -5.54 -22.37
C TRP A 539 -3.78 -4.69 -22.15
N LEU A 540 -2.65 -5.30 -21.77
CA LEU A 540 -1.43 -4.55 -21.46
C LEU A 540 -0.86 -3.85 -22.69
N LEU A 541 -1.00 -4.46 -23.88
CA LEU A 541 -0.53 -3.88 -25.15
C LEU A 541 -1.51 -2.88 -25.77
N ASN A 542 -2.81 -3.08 -25.56
CA ASN A 542 -3.85 -2.32 -26.27
C ASN A 542 -4.53 -1.25 -25.40
N CYS A 543 -4.28 -1.24 -24.10
CA CYS A 543 -4.71 -0.19 -23.20
C CYS A 543 -3.64 0.88 -23.12
N GLU A 544 -4.03 2.14 -23.31
CA GLU A 544 -3.10 3.26 -23.24
C GLU A 544 -2.57 3.53 -21.81
N THR A 545 -3.42 3.29 -20.81
CA THR A 545 -3.18 3.58 -19.39
C THR A 545 -3.49 2.37 -18.49
N PRO A 546 -2.82 1.22 -18.69
CA PRO A 546 -3.07 0.04 -17.89
C PRO A 546 -2.75 0.33 -16.41
N THR A 547 -3.60 -0.17 -15.51
CA THR A 547 -3.37 -0.12 -14.06
C THR A 547 -3.66 -1.45 -13.38
N VAL A 548 -2.99 -1.69 -12.25
CA VAL A 548 -3.19 -2.86 -11.41
C VAL A 548 -4.56 -2.84 -10.70
N THR A 549 -5.01 -4.02 -10.24
CA THR A 549 -6.34 -4.19 -9.63
C THR A 549 -6.48 -3.51 -8.26
N ARG A 550 -5.39 -3.36 -7.49
CA ARG A 550 -5.39 -2.81 -6.12
C ARG A 550 -4.36 -1.70 -6.00
N ILE A 551 -4.58 -0.78 -5.05
CA ILE A 551 -3.57 0.23 -4.74
C ILE A 551 -2.34 -0.46 -4.13
N PHE A 552 -1.21 0.24 -4.10
CA PHE A 552 0.01 -0.26 -3.47
C PHE A 552 -0.26 -0.80 -2.06
N SER A 553 0.41 -1.89 -1.69
CA SER A 553 0.23 -2.53 -0.39
C SER A 553 1.00 -1.80 0.71
N SER A 554 0.57 -1.98 1.95
CA SER A 554 1.34 -1.55 3.13
C SER A 554 2.74 -2.20 3.18
N GLU A 555 2.86 -3.43 2.66
CA GLU A 555 4.16 -4.11 2.54
C GLU A 555 5.07 -3.40 1.53
N ALA A 556 4.52 -2.86 0.44
CA ALA A 556 5.27 -2.06 -0.52
C ALA A 556 5.78 -0.75 0.07
N VAL A 557 4.98 -0.08 0.92
CA VAL A 557 5.41 1.08 1.69
C VAL A 557 6.56 0.72 2.64
N LYS A 558 6.41 -0.39 3.37
CA LYS A 558 7.43 -0.92 4.29
C LYS A 558 8.75 -1.20 3.57
N ASN A 559 8.70 -1.96 2.48
CA ASN A 559 9.90 -2.33 1.71
C ASN A 559 10.54 -1.08 1.07
N SER A 560 9.76 -0.15 0.55
CA SER A 560 10.27 1.13 0.05
C SER A 560 10.94 1.98 1.12
N ARG A 561 10.45 1.97 2.37
CA ARG A 561 11.16 2.62 3.48
C ARG A 561 12.53 2.00 3.68
N VAL A 562 12.64 0.67 3.76
CA VAL A 562 13.93 -0.02 3.93
C VAL A 562 14.87 0.36 2.79
N HIS A 563 14.38 0.34 1.54
CA HIS A 563 15.18 0.74 0.38
C HIS A 563 15.59 2.22 0.44
N SER A 564 14.73 3.11 0.97
CA SER A 564 15.02 4.55 1.12
C SER A 564 16.16 4.85 2.11
N GLN A 565 16.45 3.94 3.03
CA GLN A 565 17.53 4.03 4.01
C GLN A 565 18.76 3.22 3.57
N SER A 566 18.85 2.92 2.26
CA SER A 566 19.90 2.03 1.77
C SER A 566 21.31 2.55 1.98
N ASP A 567 21.42 3.86 1.96
CA ASP A 567 22.60 4.65 2.23
C ASP A 567 23.08 4.64 3.68
N ASN A 568 22.19 4.35 4.63
CA ASN A 568 22.48 4.42 6.06
C ASN A 568 22.68 3.05 6.70
N PHE A 569 22.74 1.99 5.89
CA PHE A 569 22.88 0.63 6.41
C PHE A 569 24.32 0.33 6.78
N ASP A 570 24.49 -0.08 8.03
CA ASP A 570 25.76 -0.47 8.60
C ASP A 570 25.54 -1.80 9.34
N PRO A 571 26.15 -2.91 8.87
CA PRO A 571 25.95 -4.23 9.46
C PRO A 571 26.54 -4.35 10.87
N SER A 572 27.41 -3.42 11.28
CA SER A 572 27.99 -3.35 12.62
C SER A 572 27.10 -2.65 13.64
N ARG A 573 26.01 -1.99 13.20
CA ARG A 573 25.04 -1.38 14.10
C ARG A 573 24.41 -2.44 14.99
N ILE A 574 24.50 -2.18 16.29
CA ILE A 574 23.91 -3.01 17.35
C ILE A 574 22.38 -3.01 17.23
N THR A 575 21.80 -1.86 16.85
CA THR A 575 20.35 -1.68 16.75
C THR A 575 19.93 -1.55 15.29
N ASN A 576 19.06 -2.45 14.84
CA ASN A 576 18.36 -2.36 13.55
C ASN A 576 16.90 -1.98 13.81
N TYR A 577 16.46 -0.85 13.24
CA TYR A 577 15.09 -0.34 13.37
C TYR A 577 14.12 -0.88 12.31
N ASN A 578 14.63 -1.72 11.39
CA ASN A 578 13.80 -2.41 10.42
C ASN A 578 13.14 -3.63 11.06
N SER A 579 12.04 -4.08 10.47
CA SER A 579 11.33 -5.31 10.87
C SER A 579 12.11 -6.62 10.68
N HIS A 580 13.42 -6.62 10.46
CA HIS A 580 14.22 -7.80 10.13
C HIS A 580 15.67 -7.63 10.60
N THR A 581 16.43 -8.73 10.61
CA THR A 581 17.83 -8.73 11.02
C THR A 581 18.74 -8.16 9.93
N ASN A 582 19.94 -7.68 10.30
CA ASN A 582 20.96 -7.22 9.34
C ASN A 582 21.25 -8.28 8.26
N GLU A 583 21.24 -9.56 8.63
CA GLU A 583 21.44 -10.65 7.68
C GLU A 583 20.29 -10.74 6.66
N ALA A 584 19.04 -10.69 7.12
CA ALA A 584 17.88 -10.70 6.24
C ALA A 584 17.83 -9.44 5.35
N GLU A 585 18.38 -8.32 5.82
CA GLU A 585 18.50 -7.09 5.03
C GLU A 585 19.44 -7.34 3.85
N ARG A 586 20.61 -7.90 4.14
CA ARG A 586 21.64 -8.24 3.13
C ARG A 586 21.16 -9.24 2.09
N THR A 587 20.44 -10.29 2.50
CA THR A 587 20.03 -11.35 1.57
C THR A 587 18.80 -10.99 0.76
N ASN A 588 17.87 -10.20 1.32
CA ASN A 588 16.53 -10.05 0.73
C ASN A 588 16.20 -8.62 0.30
N TYR A 589 16.75 -7.59 0.94
CA TYR A 589 16.47 -6.17 0.65
C TYR A 589 17.60 -5.48 -0.12
N ARG A 590 18.78 -6.11 -0.13
CA ARG A 590 20.00 -5.64 -0.77
C ARG A 590 20.36 -6.52 -1.97
N THR A 591 19.40 -6.67 -2.85
CA THR A 591 19.50 -7.45 -4.08
C THR A 591 19.64 -6.53 -5.30
N GLU A 592 19.71 -7.12 -6.49
CA GLU A 592 19.67 -6.42 -7.77
C GLU A 592 18.34 -5.67 -8.00
N ASP A 593 17.32 -5.89 -7.17
CA ASP A 593 16.05 -5.17 -7.26
C ASP A 593 16.12 -3.79 -6.59
N ASN A 594 17.14 -3.54 -5.77
CA ASN A 594 17.35 -2.26 -5.10
C ASN A 594 18.38 -1.42 -5.86
N GLN A 595 17.91 -0.56 -6.76
CA GLN A 595 18.80 0.30 -7.56
C GLN A 595 19.72 1.17 -6.70
N THR A 596 19.23 1.71 -5.58
CA THR A 596 20.07 2.50 -4.65
C THR A 596 21.20 1.66 -4.04
N TRP A 597 20.93 0.38 -3.77
CA TRP A 597 21.95 -0.57 -3.34
C TRP A 597 22.91 -0.94 -4.48
N ILE A 598 22.43 -1.22 -5.69
CA ILE A 598 23.29 -1.47 -6.86
C ILE A 598 24.23 -0.29 -7.11
N ASP A 599 23.70 0.93 -7.09
CA ASP A 599 24.48 2.16 -7.26
C ASP A 599 25.54 2.27 -6.17
N ASN A 600 25.23 1.85 -4.94
CA ASN A 600 26.19 1.75 -3.84
C ASN A 600 27.23 0.63 -4.05
N CYS A 601 26.84 -0.56 -4.48
CA CYS A 601 27.76 -1.65 -4.81
C CYS A 601 28.68 -1.31 -5.98
N GLY A 602 28.17 -0.64 -7.02
CA GLY A 602 28.97 -0.16 -8.16
C GLY A 602 30.01 0.90 -7.75
N LYS A 603 29.80 1.59 -6.62
CA LYS A 603 30.82 2.42 -5.96
C LYS A 603 31.80 1.55 -5.19
N ILE A 604 31.32 0.60 -4.38
CA ILE A 604 32.16 -0.35 -3.64
C ILE A 604 33.09 -1.12 -4.57
N THR A 605 32.65 -1.58 -5.74
CA THR A 605 33.53 -2.25 -6.72
C THR A 605 34.62 -1.29 -7.24
N ARG A 606 34.31 -0.02 -7.48
CA ARG A 606 35.32 1.01 -7.82
C ARG A 606 36.28 1.25 -6.66
N THR A 607 35.77 1.27 -5.44
CA THR A 607 36.56 1.36 -4.21
C THR A 607 37.43 0.12 -4.01
N VAL A 608 36.94 -1.10 -4.25
CA VAL A 608 37.68 -2.37 -4.15
C VAL A 608 38.76 -2.46 -5.22
N MET A 609 38.53 -1.91 -6.41
CA MET A 609 39.59 -1.80 -7.43
C MET A 609 40.66 -0.77 -7.03
N ASN A 610 40.26 0.33 -6.39
CA ASN A 610 41.20 1.24 -5.71
C ASN A 610 41.86 0.57 -4.48
N ASP A 611 41.17 -0.34 -3.80
CA ASP A 611 41.63 -1.05 -2.61
C ASP A 611 42.63 -2.15 -2.99
N ILE A 612 42.46 -2.83 -4.12
CA ILE A 612 43.51 -3.70 -4.68
C ILE A 612 44.76 -2.85 -4.98
N SER A 613 44.58 -1.63 -5.50
CA SER A 613 45.67 -0.69 -5.76
C SER A 613 46.34 -0.14 -4.49
N LEU A 614 45.63 -0.10 -3.35
CA LEU A 614 46.14 0.46 -2.08
C LEU A 614 46.54 -0.61 -1.05
N ASN A 615 45.89 -1.79 -1.04
CA ASN A 615 45.93 -2.81 0.02
C ASN A 615 46.46 -4.19 -0.40
N VAL A 616 46.68 -4.47 -1.69
CA VAL A 616 47.76 -5.42 -2.05
C VAL A 616 49.11 -4.84 -1.59
N LEU A 617 49.17 -3.51 -1.42
CA LEU A 617 50.28 -2.70 -0.90
C LEU A 617 50.01 -2.23 0.57
N ARG A 618 49.83 -3.21 1.48
CA ARG A 618 49.27 -3.23 2.87
C ARG A 618 49.57 -2.14 3.95
N PRO A 619 48.58 -1.95 4.87
CA PRO A 619 48.74 -1.96 6.35
C PRO A 619 47.75 -2.92 7.12
N SER A 620 47.71 -2.93 8.48
CA SER A 620 47.24 -4.05 9.36
C SER A 620 45.74 -4.13 9.76
N LYS A 621 45.23 -5.33 10.11
CA LYS A 621 43.78 -5.70 10.21
C LYS A 621 42.94 -5.06 11.33
N SER A 622 43.54 -4.62 12.44
CA SER A 622 42.80 -4.13 13.62
C SER A 622 42.43 -2.64 13.50
N GLU A 623 43.38 -1.82 13.05
CA GLU A 623 43.18 -0.39 12.82
C GLU A 623 42.32 -0.14 11.57
N VAL A 624 42.39 -1.06 10.60
CA VAL A 624 41.62 -1.03 9.35
C VAL A 624 40.12 -1.24 9.60
N SER A 625 39.68 -2.05 10.58
CA SER A 625 38.24 -2.28 10.78
C SER A 625 37.50 -1.03 11.31
N GLU A 626 38.10 -0.29 12.24
CA GLU A 626 37.50 0.90 12.86
C GLU A 626 37.61 2.14 11.95
N TYR A 627 38.72 2.23 11.21
CA TYR A 627 38.94 3.20 10.14
C TYR A 627 38.00 2.97 8.95
N ASN A 628 37.82 1.72 8.51
CA ASN A 628 36.96 1.38 7.37
C ASN A 628 35.50 1.69 7.67
N THR A 629 34.95 1.34 8.83
CA THR A 629 33.54 1.66 9.15
C THR A 629 33.28 3.17 9.16
N THR A 630 34.22 3.96 9.67
CA THR A 630 34.11 5.43 9.75
C THR A 630 34.26 6.09 8.38
N ILE A 631 35.21 5.64 7.57
CA ILE A 631 35.46 6.19 6.23
C ILE A 631 34.44 5.71 5.21
N GLU A 632 34.00 4.45 5.28
CA GLU A 632 32.95 3.92 4.42
C GLU A 632 31.64 4.68 4.65
N SER A 633 31.29 4.94 5.92
CA SER A 633 30.13 5.78 6.25
C SER A 633 30.28 7.20 5.70
N ALA A 634 31.48 7.80 5.81
CA ALA A 634 31.75 9.12 5.26
C ALA A 634 31.66 9.15 3.73
N LEU A 635 32.23 8.15 3.03
CA LEU A 635 32.21 8.03 1.57
C LEU A 635 30.79 7.77 1.03
N GLN A 636 30.00 6.94 1.72
CA GLN A 636 28.60 6.72 1.38
C GLN A 636 27.79 8.00 1.54
N ALA A 637 27.97 8.73 2.65
CA ALA A 637 27.32 10.02 2.87
C ALA A 637 27.71 11.05 1.81
N ILE A 638 29.01 11.11 1.43
CA ILE A 638 29.52 11.96 0.35
C ILE A 638 28.78 11.66 -0.95
N LYS A 639 28.79 10.39 -1.36
CA LYS A 639 28.31 10.03 -2.69
C LYS A 639 26.80 10.12 -2.81
N LEU A 640 26.09 9.73 -1.76
CA LEU A 640 24.65 9.95 -1.65
C LEU A 640 24.29 11.43 -1.78
N ARG A 641 24.99 12.33 -1.07
CA ARG A 641 24.74 13.77 -1.14
C ARG A 641 25.03 14.31 -2.54
N ALA A 642 26.08 13.82 -3.20
CA ALA A 642 26.38 14.15 -4.59
C ALA A 642 25.27 13.67 -5.55
N ASP A 643 24.86 12.39 -5.47
CA ASP A 643 23.81 11.79 -6.30
C ASP A 643 22.46 12.50 -6.12
N ASN A 644 22.09 12.83 -4.87
CA ASN A 644 20.90 13.63 -4.57
C ASN A 644 20.97 15.02 -5.20
N THR A 645 22.14 15.67 -5.15
CA THR A 645 22.34 16.99 -5.77
C THR A 645 22.20 16.89 -7.29
N LEU A 646 22.82 15.88 -7.91
CA LEU A 646 22.76 15.63 -9.35
C LEU A 646 21.32 15.38 -9.83
N ALA A 647 20.52 14.62 -9.08
CA ALA A 647 19.12 14.36 -9.41
C ALA A 647 18.24 15.62 -9.43
N LEU A 648 18.67 16.67 -8.72
CA LEU A 648 17.97 17.95 -8.61
C LEU A 648 18.55 19.01 -9.56
N LEU A 649 19.73 18.78 -10.13
CA LEU A 649 20.48 19.78 -10.87
C LEU A 649 19.93 19.97 -12.29
N LYS A 650 19.73 21.24 -12.69
CA LYS A 650 19.43 21.64 -14.06
C LYS A 650 20.42 22.69 -14.54
N VAL A 651 21.02 22.45 -15.71
CA VAL A 651 21.90 23.43 -16.37
C VAL A 651 21.05 24.36 -17.24
N VAL A 652 21.26 25.67 -17.11
CA VAL A 652 20.50 26.71 -17.85
C VAL A 652 21.44 27.47 -18.78
N THR A 653 21.10 27.51 -20.06
CA THR A 653 21.86 28.22 -21.10
C THR A 653 21.27 29.61 -21.39
N GLY A 654 22.10 30.55 -21.87
CA GLY A 654 21.65 31.81 -22.47
C GLY A 654 21.09 32.89 -21.54
N LYS A 655 21.19 32.75 -20.21
CA LYS A 655 20.85 33.84 -19.27
C LYS A 655 22.03 34.80 -19.10
N SER A 656 21.89 36.03 -19.59
CA SER A 656 22.87 37.12 -19.41
C SER A 656 22.67 37.94 -18.13
N ASN A 657 21.49 37.83 -17.50
CA ASN A 657 21.12 38.61 -16.31
C ASN A 657 20.63 37.67 -15.18
N GLY A 658 21.18 37.86 -13.97
CA GLY A 658 20.80 37.13 -12.76
C GLY A 658 21.93 37.11 -11.71
N LYS A 659 21.60 37.12 -10.41
CA LYS A 659 22.60 36.94 -9.35
C LYS A 659 22.87 35.45 -9.16
N VAL A 660 24.12 35.03 -9.38
CA VAL A 660 24.60 33.69 -9.06
C VAL A 660 25.43 33.68 -7.78
N ASN A 661 25.39 32.58 -7.03
CA ASN A 661 26.17 32.39 -5.82
C ASN A 661 27.65 32.05 -6.14
N GLY A 662 28.42 31.73 -5.10
CA GLY A 662 29.85 31.41 -5.21
C GLY A 662 30.18 30.23 -6.14
N LEU A 663 29.23 29.32 -6.38
CA LEU A 663 29.41 28.15 -7.25
C LEU A 663 28.66 28.26 -8.59
N GLY A 664 28.01 29.39 -8.87
CA GLY A 664 27.28 29.60 -10.12
C GLY A 664 25.82 29.14 -10.10
N PHE A 665 25.27 28.82 -8.92
CA PHE A 665 23.84 28.57 -8.78
C PHE A 665 23.07 29.88 -8.72
N LEU A 666 21.86 29.93 -9.27
CA LEU A 666 20.99 31.11 -9.16
C LEU A 666 20.62 31.35 -7.68
N VAL A 667 20.85 32.58 -7.18
CA VAL A 667 20.59 32.98 -5.77
C VAL A 667 19.10 33.09 -5.49
N SER A 668 18.34 33.59 -6.47
CA SER A 668 16.89 33.58 -6.47
C SER A 668 16.42 32.53 -7.46
N ASN A 669 15.75 31.49 -6.96
CA ASN A 669 14.87 30.64 -7.77
C ASN A 669 13.65 31.49 -8.18
N GLU A 670 13.84 32.49 -9.03
CA GLU A 670 12.78 32.86 -9.97
C GLU A 670 12.73 31.71 -10.98
N GLY A 671 12.12 30.61 -10.54
CA GLY A 671 11.91 29.44 -11.36
C GLY A 671 11.32 29.90 -12.68
N SER A 672 11.80 29.34 -13.78
CA SER A 672 11.00 29.36 -14.99
C SER A 672 9.61 28.79 -14.63
N GLU A 673 8.53 29.43 -15.09
CA GLU A 673 7.17 28.90 -14.96
C GLU A 673 7.18 27.41 -15.33
N GLY A 674 6.64 26.55 -14.45
CA GLY A 674 6.60 25.09 -14.65
C GLY A 674 7.77 24.29 -14.07
N SER A 675 8.67 24.91 -13.30
CA SER A 675 9.76 24.20 -12.63
C SER A 675 9.36 23.53 -11.30
N LEU A 676 9.89 22.32 -11.04
CA LEU A 676 9.71 21.63 -9.75
C LEU A 676 10.46 22.36 -8.60
N PRO A 677 9.88 22.38 -7.38
CA PRO A 677 10.38 23.19 -6.25
C PRO A 677 11.71 22.71 -5.69
N ASP A 678 12.10 21.46 -5.97
CA ASP A 678 13.34 20.84 -5.53
C ASP A 678 14.49 21.00 -6.53
N ASN A 679 14.26 21.60 -7.73
CA ASN A 679 15.33 21.80 -8.70
C ASN A 679 16.33 22.86 -8.25
N ILE A 680 17.61 22.61 -8.55
CA ILE A 680 18.71 23.54 -8.35
C ILE A 680 19.26 23.93 -9.72
N TYR A 681 19.31 25.23 -10.00
CA TYR A 681 19.70 25.74 -11.31
C TYR A 681 21.14 26.22 -11.32
N LEU A 682 21.95 25.58 -12.17
CA LEU A 682 23.33 25.91 -12.43
C LEU A 682 23.43 26.65 -13.77
N VAL A 683 24.09 27.80 -13.80
CA VAL A 683 24.19 28.60 -15.03
C VAL A 683 25.32 28.07 -15.91
N ASP A 684 25.00 27.75 -17.17
CA ASP A 684 25.99 27.43 -18.21
C ASP A 684 26.72 28.71 -18.63
N SER A 685 27.80 29.04 -17.94
CA SER A 685 28.65 30.19 -18.25
C SER A 685 30.13 29.87 -17.98
N PRO A 686 31.07 30.49 -18.74
CA PRO A 686 32.49 30.34 -18.51
C PRO A 686 32.89 30.68 -17.07
N GLU A 687 32.20 31.65 -16.46
CA GLU A 687 32.38 32.09 -15.08
C GLU A 687 31.93 31.03 -14.07
N THR A 688 30.85 30.29 -14.33
CA THR A 688 30.45 29.15 -13.50
C THR A 688 31.53 28.08 -13.57
N VAL A 689 31.97 27.69 -14.77
CA VAL A 689 33.03 26.69 -14.93
C VAL A 689 34.32 27.13 -14.22
N LEU A 690 34.70 28.41 -14.35
CA LEU A 690 35.81 29.02 -13.61
C LEU A 690 35.66 28.82 -12.09
N LYS A 691 34.48 29.12 -11.53
CA LYS A 691 34.18 28.95 -10.09
C LYS A 691 34.25 27.50 -9.65
N LEU A 692 33.73 26.58 -10.45
CA LEU A 692 33.77 25.14 -10.16
C LEU A 692 35.21 24.62 -10.16
N LEU A 693 36.01 24.99 -11.17
CA LEU A 693 37.43 24.65 -11.24
C LEU A 693 38.23 25.27 -10.10
N HIS A 694 37.88 26.51 -9.72
CA HIS A 694 38.49 27.18 -8.57
C HIS A 694 38.17 26.48 -7.26
N TYR A 695 36.92 26.05 -7.07
CA TYR A 695 36.52 25.25 -5.92
C TYR A 695 37.31 23.95 -5.82
N LEU A 696 37.42 23.19 -6.91
CA LEU A 696 38.22 21.96 -6.96
C LEU A 696 39.70 22.25 -6.63
N GLY A 697 40.30 23.27 -7.26
CA GLY A 697 41.70 23.61 -7.04
C GLY A 697 42.00 24.14 -5.64
N GLU A 698 41.08 24.89 -5.02
CA GLU A 698 41.21 25.33 -3.63
C GLU A 698 41.04 24.18 -2.65
N LEU A 699 40.14 23.24 -2.92
CA LEU A 699 39.95 22.06 -2.08
C LEU A 699 41.18 21.17 -2.15
N GLU A 700 41.71 20.93 -3.34
CA GLU A 700 42.97 20.23 -3.55
C GLU A 700 44.12 20.88 -2.76
N ARG A 701 44.21 22.22 -2.77
CA ARG A 701 45.24 22.97 -2.02
C ARG A 701 45.08 22.90 -0.50
N SER A 702 43.84 22.84 0.00
CA SER A 702 43.54 23.12 1.42
C SER A 702 42.91 21.97 2.21
N HIS A 703 42.54 20.86 1.57
CA HIS A 703 41.84 19.74 2.22
C HIS A 703 42.54 19.22 3.48
N GLN A 704 43.88 19.17 3.53
CA GLN A 704 44.62 18.74 4.72
C GLN A 704 44.40 19.68 5.91
N LYS A 705 44.38 20.99 5.66
CA LYS A 705 44.13 22.00 6.70
C LYS A 705 42.66 22.00 7.13
N ILE A 706 41.74 21.80 6.19
CA ILE A 706 40.31 21.67 6.49
C ILE A 706 40.08 20.40 7.32
N PHE A 707 40.70 19.27 6.98
CA PHE A 707 40.60 18.03 7.75
C PHE A 707 41.03 18.22 9.21
N GLN A 708 42.12 18.95 9.45
CA GLN A 708 42.63 19.21 10.79
C GLN A 708 41.74 20.12 11.63
N ARG A 709 41.00 21.05 11.01
CA ARG A 709 40.24 22.10 11.72
C ARG A 709 38.72 21.93 11.68
N ALA A 710 38.20 21.41 10.57
CA ALA A 710 36.78 21.24 10.29
C ALA A 710 36.54 19.94 9.49
N PRO A 711 36.84 18.76 10.07
CA PRO A 711 36.71 17.47 9.38
C PRO A 711 35.27 17.20 8.92
N GLU A 712 34.28 17.55 9.74
CA GLU A 712 32.87 17.39 9.39
C GLU A 712 32.50 18.18 8.12
N TYR A 713 32.96 19.42 8.00
CA TYR A 713 32.74 20.22 6.78
C TYR A 713 33.39 19.58 5.56
N LEU A 714 34.60 19.03 5.71
CA LEU A 714 35.29 18.34 4.60
C LEU A 714 34.46 17.17 4.06
N PHE A 715 33.99 16.28 4.93
CA PHE A 715 33.29 15.06 4.53
C PHE A 715 31.82 15.30 4.18
N LEU A 716 31.14 16.21 4.88
CA LEU A 716 29.69 16.35 4.73
C LEU A 716 29.31 17.40 3.70
N GLU A 717 30.20 18.33 3.35
CA GLU A 717 29.90 19.43 2.43
C GLU A 717 30.94 19.60 1.33
N ALA A 718 32.23 19.57 1.66
CA ALA A 718 33.26 19.94 0.71
C ALA A 718 33.48 18.88 -0.39
N LEU A 719 33.65 17.61 0.04
CA LEU A 719 33.82 16.45 -0.83
C LEU A 719 32.55 16.07 -1.63
N PRO A 720 31.33 16.06 -1.06
CA PRO A 720 30.12 15.85 -1.87
C PRO A 720 29.97 16.92 -2.95
N THR A 721 30.36 18.15 -2.65
CA THR A 721 30.35 19.24 -3.63
C THR A 721 31.35 19.00 -4.76
N ALA A 722 32.56 18.53 -4.44
CA ALA A 722 33.54 18.16 -5.46
C ALA A 722 33.05 17.02 -6.36
N GLU A 723 32.48 15.97 -5.79
CA GLU A 723 32.00 14.79 -6.53
C GLU A 723 30.94 15.15 -7.58
N TRP A 724 29.92 15.93 -7.22
CA TRP A 724 28.91 16.32 -8.21
C TRP A 724 29.49 17.31 -9.23
N ILE A 725 30.40 18.20 -8.84
CA ILE A 725 31.07 19.14 -9.78
C ILE A 725 31.82 18.35 -10.85
N GLU A 726 32.64 17.39 -10.45
CA GLU A 726 33.38 16.55 -11.38
C GLU A 726 32.43 15.78 -12.30
N THR A 727 31.35 15.23 -11.75
CA THR A 727 30.33 14.51 -12.51
C THR A 727 29.64 15.41 -13.54
N VAL A 728 29.32 16.66 -13.17
CA VAL A 728 28.66 17.62 -14.08
C VAL A 728 29.61 18.04 -15.21
N LEU A 729 30.91 18.23 -14.91
CA LEU A 729 31.92 18.55 -15.92
C LEU A 729 32.25 17.34 -16.82
N SER A 730 32.25 16.11 -16.28
CA SER A 730 32.55 14.88 -17.03
C SER A 730 31.40 14.45 -17.94
N ASN A 731 30.16 14.59 -17.48
CA ASN A 731 28.97 14.14 -18.21
C ASN A 731 28.50 15.13 -19.29
N ARG A 732 29.31 16.16 -19.60
CA ARG A 732 29.02 17.20 -20.62
C ARG A 732 27.67 17.88 -20.42
N LEU A 733 27.29 18.15 -19.17
CA LEU A 733 26.07 18.89 -18.87
C LEU A 733 26.20 20.40 -19.19
N PHE A 734 27.43 20.91 -19.22
CA PHE A 734 27.77 22.25 -19.76
C PHE A 734 28.06 22.18 -21.26
N SER A 735 27.82 23.28 -21.99
CA SER A 735 28.24 23.40 -23.38
C SER A 735 29.76 23.30 -23.52
N LYS A 736 30.22 22.71 -24.64
CA LYS A 736 31.64 22.44 -24.87
C LYS A 736 32.44 23.75 -24.96
N GLU A 737 31.86 24.76 -25.58
CA GLU A 737 32.40 26.09 -25.75
C GLU A 737 32.62 26.74 -24.37
N THR A 738 31.59 26.71 -23.51
CA THR A 738 31.66 27.24 -22.15
C THR A 738 32.73 26.56 -21.30
N VAL A 739 32.86 25.23 -21.40
CA VAL A 739 33.90 24.51 -20.66
C VAL A 739 35.30 24.93 -21.11
N ILE A 740 35.53 25.04 -22.43
CA ILE A 740 36.83 25.46 -22.98
C ILE A 740 37.17 26.89 -22.55
N GLU A 741 36.21 27.81 -22.64
CA GLU A 741 36.40 29.20 -22.21
C GLU A 741 36.61 29.33 -20.71
N GLY A 742 35.83 28.61 -19.89
CA GLY A 742 35.99 28.57 -18.44
C GLY A 742 37.36 28.03 -18.01
N GLN A 743 37.88 26.99 -18.69
CA GLN A 743 39.24 26.49 -18.46
C GLN A 743 40.31 27.53 -18.82
N LYS A 744 40.13 28.29 -19.91
CA LYS A 744 41.02 29.40 -20.27
C LYS A 744 40.99 30.50 -19.21
N LEU A 745 39.80 30.88 -18.75
CA LEU A 745 39.62 31.86 -17.68
C LEU A 745 40.31 31.40 -16.39
N TYR A 746 40.16 30.12 -16.03
CA TYR A 746 40.78 29.60 -14.82
C TYR A 746 42.30 29.62 -14.92
N LYS A 747 42.86 29.16 -16.04
CA LYS A 747 44.32 29.25 -16.26
C LYS A 747 44.84 30.69 -16.19
N LYS A 748 44.06 31.65 -16.68
CA LYS A 748 44.43 33.07 -16.67
C LYS A 748 44.38 33.68 -15.27
N TYR A 749 43.31 33.43 -14.52
CA TYR A 749 43.01 34.15 -13.27
C TYR A 749 43.22 33.34 -11.99
N LYS A 750 43.62 32.06 -12.05
CA LYS A 750 43.80 31.19 -10.87
C LYS A 750 44.60 31.83 -9.73
N LYS A 751 45.61 32.64 -10.05
CA LYS A 751 46.46 33.31 -9.05
C LYS A 751 45.77 34.48 -8.35
N ASP A 752 44.78 35.08 -8.99
CA ASP A 752 44.09 36.29 -8.53
C ASP A 752 42.76 35.96 -7.83
N LEU A 753 42.32 34.70 -7.89
CA LEU A 753 41.06 34.26 -7.29
C LEU A 753 41.18 34.14 -5.77
N PRO A 754 40.16 34.58 -5.01
CA PRO A 754 40.21 34.57 -3.55
C PRO A 754 40.14 33.14 -3.00
N PRO A 755 40.80 32.87 -1.86
CA PRO A 755 40.69 31.57 -1.21
C PRO A 755 39.26 31.30 -0.73
N ILE A 756 38.76 30.09 -0.96
CA ILE A 756 37.35 29.71 -0.67
C ILE A 756 37.18 29.26 0.78
N PHE A 757 38.17 28.56 1.33
CA PHE A 757 38.04 27.84 2.60
C PHE A 757 38.66 28.56 3.80
N THR A 758 38.93 29.87 3.72
CA THR A 758 39.61 30.63 4.80
C THR A 758 38.93 30.54 6.16
N ALA A 759 37.61 30.44 6.20
CA ALA A 759 36.85 30.24 7.43
C ALA A 759 37.12 28.88 8.08
N PHE A 760 37.43 27.86 7.28
CA PHE A 760 37.67 26.48 7.71
C PHE A 760 39.16 26.16 7.82
N THR A 761 40.02 26.99 7.22
CA THR A 761 41.48 26.92 7.35
C THR A 761 42.04 27.95 8.33
N GLY A 762 41.21 28.88 8.84
CA GLY A 762 41.47 29.87 9.90
C GLY A 762 42.44 31.01 9.56
N GLY A 763 42.33 31.58 8.36
CA GLY A 763 43.18 32.69 7.89
C GLY A 763 44.61 32.27 7.52
N TYR A 764 45.29 33.08 6.70
CA TYR A 764 46.62 32.79 6.17
C TYR A 764 47.70 32.64 7.23
#